data_AF-A0A3B8IYA1-F1
#
_entry.id   AF-A0A3B8IYA1-F1
#
_cell.length_a   1.000
_cell.length_b   1.000
_cell.length_c   1.000
_cell.angle_alpha   90.00
_cell.angle_beta   90.00
_cell.angle_gamma   90.00
#
_symmetry.space_group_name_H-M   'P 1'
#
loop_
_entity.id
_entity.type
_entity.pdbx_description
1 polymer ?
#
loop_
_entity_poly.entity_id
_entity_poly.type
_entity_poly.pdbx_seq_one_letter_code
_entity_poly.pdbx_strand_id
1 'polypeptide(L)'
;MEKRRSISIGRKILGGFGLLVVAFIIYAGVSIFVLQESKRIINENSRVIRPSTDAINEFVLMVTQSKMYITNWVYLPMTDELESDKDILKMLLDYNYPELETRLDDLKEKWEDPEQQQMLDSAKAQFEALKVSMSEIMQTLVTFEDYEDPMTAFMAEDLVTSQILGPSQELITMLEQLAEMKRLEMQAADTNLKEQFGNLERTAYMLGAFIILAGILSGVFLSRSITKPINYLKQVIEKLGLGELPEDKNQKFSRDEIGDMGVAVQTLTEGLRSTSFFAEKIGKGEYDAEFTPLSDNDVLGNSLLEMRSNLKSVAEDDRQRNWANEGIAKFGEILRKNNDNLEILADEVISSLVKYVEGNQGGLYIVNEADEFEGEDEEYMTLSSCYAWEKKKYLEQKVYKGDGLTGQAWMEQDTIYMTDVPQDYMMITSGLGKATPGYILIVPMKINEEVFGVLELASFYEFPDYRIRFVERVAESIASTLSSVKISAKTQRLLEESTELTEQMRAQEEEMRQNMEELQATQEEMQRSQREREEKEKIINNTNMMMELDAELNILNTNEVLTEVLGYEIAEIRGKALESFVASKNEFQKAMDLMEVGRTYSGVFKMMNSKNQTVLVKISAGKSYDPMMSEDKYLFFGSDLTNLTAEA
;
A
#
# COMPACT_ATOMS: atom_id res chain seq x y z
N MET A 1 44.55 20.35 3.08
CA MET A 1 45.05 20.64 1.71
C MET A 1 44.11 21.64 1.06
N GLU A 2 44.48 22.92 1.04
CA GLU A 2 43.70 23.96 0.35
C GLU A 2 43.65 23.67 -1.14
N LYS A 3 42.50 23.14 -1.60
CA LYS A 3 42.21 22.95 -3.02
C LYS A 3 42.07 24.33 -3.66
N ARG A 4 43.06 24.73 -4.46
CA ARG A 4 42.96 25.91 -5.35
C ARG A 4 41.63 25.84 -6.13
N ARG A 5 40.66 26.68 -5.76
CA ARG A 5 39.40 26.86 -6.50
C ARG A 5 39.74 27.30 -7.93
N SER A 6 39.03 26.76 -8.91
CA SER A 6 39.21 27.18 -10.30
C SER A 6 38.62 28.59 -10.50
N ILE A 7 38.82 29.15 -11.69
CA ILE A 7 38.37 30.50 -12.03
C ILE A 7 36.84 30.54 -11.96
N SER A 8 36.28 31.46 -11.17
CA SER A 8 34.83 31.66 -11.06
C SER A 8 34.22 32.09 -12.40
N ILE A 9 32.91 31.88 -12.58
CA ILE A 9 32.18 32.31 -13.79
C ILE A 9 32.44 33.80 -14.06
N GLY A 10 32.33 34.64 -13.03
CA GLY A 10 32.57 36.08 -13.15
C GLY A 10 33.97 36.39 -13.67
N ARG A 11 35.00 35.69 -13.17
CA ARG A 11 36.39 35.87 -13.66
C ARG A 11 36.61 35.32 -15.07
N LYS A 12 35.89 34.27 -15.49
CA LYS A 12 35.92 33.77 -16.87
C LYS A 12 35.34 34.78 -17.85
N ILE A 13 34.18 35.35 -17.51
CA ILE A 13 33.53 36.41 -18.29
C ILE A 13 34.44 37.64 -18.36
N LEU A 14 34.92 38.10 -17.20
CA LEU A 14 35.77 39.28 -17.11
C LEU A 14 37.12 39.09 -17.84
N GLY A 15 37.69 37.89 -17.82
CA GLY A 15 38.88 37.56 -18.61
C GLY A 15 38.61 37.58 -20.13
N GLY A 16 37.49 37.00 -20.57
CA GLY A 16 37.11 36.95 -21.99
C GLY A 16 36.80 38.32 -22.58
N PHE A 17 36.04 39.16 -21.86
CA PHE A 17 35.75 40.54 -22.28
C PHE A 17 36.92 41.49 -22.03
N GLY A 18 37.65 41.32 -20.92
CA GLY A 18 38.79 42.17 -20.57
C GLY A 18 39.90 42.09 -21.61
N LEU A 19 40.18 40.91 -22.16
CA LEU A 19 41.16 40.76 -23.24
C LEU A 19 40.75 41.53 -24.51
N LEU A 20 39.48 41.52 -24.86
CA LEU A 20 38.96 42.29 -26.00
C LEU A 20 39.03 43.80 -25.75
N VAL A 21 38.67 44.25 -24.55
CA VAL A 21 38.75 45.66 -24.17
C VAL A 21 40.19 46.15 -24.22
N VAL A 22 41.16 45.39 -23.70
CA VAL A 22 42.59 45.73 -23.76
C VAL A 22 43.07 45.79 -25.22
N ALA A 23 42.69 44.82 -26.06
CA ALA A 23 43.04 44.84 -27.48
C ALA A 23 42.46 46.07 -28.19
N PHE A 24 41.23 46.48 -27.87
CA PHE A 24 40.60 47.67 -28.42
C PHE A 24 41.30 48.96 -27.98
N ILE A 25 41.70 49.06 -26.70
CA ILE A 25 42.46 50.21 -26.19
C ILE A 25 43.80 50.34 -26.91
N ILE A 26 44.53 49.22 -27.09
CA ILE A 26 45.80 49.21 -27.84
C ILE A 26 45.57 49.65 -29.29
N TYR A 27 44.54 49.12 -29.95
CA TYR A 27 44.19 49.51 -31.32
C TYR A 27 43.87 51.01 -31.44
N ALA A 28 43.07 51.54 -30.53
CA ALA A 28 42.73 52.96 -30.51
C ALA A 28 43.98 53.82 -30.29
N GLY A 29 44.86 53.43 -29.36
CA GLY A 29 46.12 54.13 -29.09
C GLY A 29 47.05 54.18 -30.31
N VAL A 30 47.29 53.03 -30.95
CA VAL A 30 48.11 52.96 -32.19
C VAL A 30 47.50 53.80 -33.30
N SER A 31 46.18 53.70 -33.50
CA SER A 31 45.48 54.46 -34.55
C SER A 31 45.59 55.97 -34.33
N ILE A 32 45.41 56.44 -33.09
CA ILE A 32 45.55 57.87 -32.74
C ILE A 32 46.98 58.35 -32.99
N PHE A 33 47.99 57.58 -32.56
CA PHE A 33 49.39 57.94 -32.75
C PHE A 33 49.75 58.12 -34.23
N VAL A 34 49.39 57.15 -35.08
CA VAL A 34 49.70 57.22 -36.52
C VAL A 34 48.90 58.32 -37.22
N LEU A 35 47.65 58.58 -36.80
CA LEU A 35 46.86 59.71 -37.32
C LEU A 35 47.46 61.07 -36.94
N GLN A 36 48.03 61.21 -35.74
CA GLN A 36 48.72 62.43 -35.35
C GLN A 36 49.98 62.66 -36.18
N GLU A 37 50.77 61.61 -36.42
CA GLU A 37 51.97 61.67 -37.24
C GLU A 37 51.67 62.01 -38.70
N SER A 38 50.65 61.37 -39.28
CA SER A 38 50.18 61.66 -40.63
C SER A 38 49.71 63.11 -40.79
N LYS A 39 48.98 63.67 -39.81
CA LYS A 39 48.56 65.08 -39.81
C LYS A 39 49.75 66.04 -39.85
N ARG A 40 50.85 65.72 -39.17
CA ARG A 40 52.07 66.54 -39.16
C ARG A 40 52.68 66.64 -40.56
N ILE A 41 52.90 65.50 -41.19
CA ILE A 41 53.51 65.41 -42.54
C ILE A 41 52.60 66.07 -43.59
N ILE A 42 51.28 65.89 -43.51
CA ILE A 42 50.32 66.56 -44.41
C ILE A 42 50.39 68.08 -44.27
N ASN A 43 50.50 68.58 -43.04
CA ASN A 43 50.54 70.02 -42.79
C ASN A 43 51.84 70.65 -43.33
N GLU A 44 52.97 69.98 -43.18
CA GLU A 44 54.27 70.41 -43.70
C GLU A 44 54.29 70.42 -45.24
N ASN A 45 53.85 69.33 -45.87
CA ASN A 45 53.78 69.21 -47.33
C ASN A 45 52.85 70.28 -47.96
N SER A 46 51.67 70.50 -47.36
CA SER A 46 50.66 71.43 -47.90
C SER A 46 50.92 72.91 -47.62
N ARG A 47 51.62 73.26 -46.53
CA ARG A 47 51.85 74.66 -46.13
C ARG A 47 53.24 75.19 -46.44
N VAL A 48 54.21 74.31 -46.62
CA VAL A 48 55.62 74.70 -46.82
C VAL A 48 56.11 74.20 -48.17
N ILE A 49 56.18 72.88 -48.39
CA ILE A 49 56.89 72.30 -49.55
C ILE A 49 56.21 72.68 -50.88
N ARG A 50 54.89 72.50 -50.98
CA ARG A 50 54.14 72.80 -52.20
C ARG A 50 54.12 74.31 -52.53
N PRO A 51 53.75 75.22 -51.58
CA PRO A 51 53.84 76.66 -51.84
C PRO A 51 55.25 77.16 -52.17
N SER A 52 56.30 76.55 -51.59
CA SER A 52 57.68 76.88 -51.91
C SER A 52 58.03 76.53 -53.35
N THR A 53 57.63 75.35 -53.80
CA THR A 53 57.83 74.92 -55.19
C THR A 53 57.10 75.85 -56.16
N ASP A 54 55.85 76.21 -55.86
CA ASP A 54 55.05 77.14 -56.66
C ASP A 54 55.69 78.54 -56.70
N ALA A 55 56.16 79.06 -55.56
CA ALA A 55 56.80 80.37 -55.47
C ALA A 55 58.16 80.43 -56.21
N ILE A 56 58.96 79.38 -56.16
CA ILE A 56 60.22 79.32 -56.93
C ILE A 56 59.92 79.29 -58.44
N ASN A 57 58.93 78.51 -58.88
CA ASN A 57 58.51 78.51 -60.28
C ASN A 57 57.99 79.87 -60.74
N GLU A 58 57.26 80.58 -59.89
CA GLU A 58 56.86 81.96 -60.14
C GLU A 58 58.07 82.89 -60.25
N PHE A 59 59.11 82.67 -59.45
CA PHE A 59 60.36 83.43 -59.54
C PHE A 59 61.10 83.16 -60.87
N VAL A 60 61.20 81.90 -61.29
CA VAL A 60 61.75 81.54 -62.62
C VAL A 60 61.00 82.27 -63.74
N LEU A 61 59.67 82.26 -63.68
CA LEU A 61 58.82 82.94 -64.67
C LEU A 61 59.06 84.45 -64.65
N MET A 62 59.14 85.06 -63.47
CA MET A 62 59.38 86.49 -63.30
C MET A 62 60.74 86.91 -63.86
N VAL A 63 61.81 86.16 -63.62
CA VAL A 63 63.13 86.44 -64.20
C VAL A 63 63.08 86.32 -65.72
N THR A 64 62.41 85.29 -66.24
CA THR A 64 62.25 85.05 -67.67
C THR A 64 61.47 86.18 -68.35
N GLN A 65 60.36 86.60 -67.74
CA GLN A 65 59.55 87.72 -68.22
C GLN A 65 60.32 89.04 -68.13
N SER A 66 61.00 89.30 -67.02
CA SER A 66 61.80 90.52 -66.85
C SER A 66 62.90 90.62 -67.90
N LYS A 67 63.60 89.51 -68.17
CA LYS A 67 64.59 89.38 -69.26
C LYS A 67 63.96 89.67 -70.63
N MET A 68 62.80 89.09 -70.92
CA MET A 68 62.09 89.29 -72.18
C MET A 68 61.67 90.76 -72.35
N TYR A 69 61.02 91.35 -71.34
CA TYR A 69 60.52 92.71 -71.42
C TYR A 69 61.65 93.74 -71.48
N ILE A 70 62.76 93.58 -70.75
CA ILE A 70 63.90 94.50 -70.87
C ILE A 70 64.63 94.33 -72.21
N THR A 71 64.66 93.12 -72.77
CA THR A 71 65.19 92.90 -74.12
C THR A 71 64.30 93.60 -75.15
N ASN A 72 62.97 93.45 -75.05
CA ASN A 72 62.01 94.17 -75.88
C ASN A 72 62.15 95.70 -75.70
N TRP A 73 62.41 96.17 -74.47
CA TRP A 73 62.61 97.58 -74.16
C TRP A 73 63.73 98.21 -74.98
N VAL A 74 64.79 97.45 -75.31
CA VAL A 74 65.94 97.94 -76.05
C VAL A 74 65.79 97.75 -77.57
N TYR A 75 65.35 96.57 -78.02
CA TYR A 75 65.40 96.21 -79.44
C TYR A 75 64.14 96.59 -80.25
N LEU A 76 63.04 97.00 -79.61
CA LEU A 76 61.79 97.35 -80.29
C LEU A 76 61.43 98.84 -80.04
N PRO A 77 61.26 99.66 -81.10
CA PRO A 77 60.92 101.09 -80.95
C PRO A 77 59.48 101.28 -80.44
N MET A 78 59.24 102.42 -79.78
CA MET A 78 58.02 102.73 -79.03
C MET A 78 56.75 102.73 -79.91
N THR A 79 55.87 101.74 -79.71
CA THR A 79 54.51 101.64 -80.30
C THR A 79 53.47 101.56 -79.18
N ASP A 80 52.19 101.87 -79.46
CA ASP A 80 51.09 101.82 -78.47
C ASP A 80 50.95 100.45 -77.79
N GLU A 81 51.32 99.34 -78.45
CA GLU A 81 51.35 98.00 -77.86
C GLU A 81 52.55 97.77 -76.92
N LEU A 82 53.66 98.48 -77.12
CA LEU A 82 54.89 98.35 -76.32
C LEU A 82 54.88 99.17 -75.03
N GLU A 83 54.03 100.20 -74.93
CA GLU A 83 53.81 100.93 -73.67
C GLU A 83 53.28 99.97 -72.58
N SER A 84 52.50 98.97 -72.99
CA SER A 84 52.06 97.87 -72.12
C SER A 84 53.22 97.01 -71.60
N ASP A 85 54.19 96.63 -72.43
CA ASP A 85 55.35 95.81 -72.02
C ASP A 85 56.24 96.55 -71.02
N LYS A 86 56.41 97.86 -71.23
CA LYS A 86 57.16 98.75 -70.34
C LYS A 86 56.50 98.85 -68.96
N ASP A 87 55.19 99.02 -68.92
CA ASP A 87 54.44 99.08 -67.68
C ASP A 87 54.37 97.72 -66.97
N ILE A 88 54.31 96.61 -67.73
CA ILE A 88 54.41 95.26 -67.16
C ILE A 88 55.78 95.03 -66.51
N LEU A 89 56.89 95.44 -67.13
CA LEU A 89 58.22 95.30 -66.52
C LEU A 89 58.32 96.10 -65.22
N LYS A 90 57.84 97.36 -65.20
CA LYS A 90 57.78 98.15 -63.95
C LYS A 90 56.92 97.46 -62.90
N MET A 91 55.76 96.94 -63.29
CA MET A 91 54.87 96.21 -62.39
C MET A 91 55.57 94.99 -61.78
N LEU A 92 56.28 94.22 -62.60
CA LEU A 92 57.05 93.05 -62.18
C LEU A 92 58.16 93.42 -61.17
N LEU A 93 58.93 94.48 -61.45
CA LEU A 93 60.08 94.88 -60.63
C LEU A 93 59.70 95.63 -59.34
N ASP A 94 58.70 96.51 -59.40
CA ASP A 94 58.35 97.43 -58.32
C ASP A 94 57.24 96.90 -57.40
N TYR A 95 56.40 95.97 -57.89
CA TYR A 95 55.27 95.44 -57.13
C TYR A 95 55.29 93.91 -56.99
N ASN A 96 55.37 93.15 -58.09
CA ASN A 96 55.27 91.69 -57.99
C ASN A 96 56.51 91.06 -57.32
N TYR A 97 57.71 91.55 -57.62
CA TYR A 97 58.92 91.00 -57.01
C TYR A 97 58.96 91.20 -55.48
N PRO A 98 58.74 92.41 -54.92
CA PRO A 98 58.68 92.57 -53.46
C PRO A 98 57.63 91.69 -52.77
N GLU A 99 56.47 91.47 -53.40
CA GLU A 99 55.44 90.55 -52.88
C GLU A 99 55.93 89.10 -52.88
N LEU A 100 56.49 88.65 -54.01
CA LEU A 100 57.04 87.31 -54.15
C LEU A 100 58.22 87.08 -53.20
N GLU A 101 59.09 88.09 -53.04
CA GLU A 101 60.25 88.07 -52.15
C GLU A 101 59.82 87.85 -50.70
N THR A 102 58.83 88.64 -50.23
CA THR A 102 58.28 88.50 -48.87
C THR A 102 57.73 87.10 -48.64
N ARG A 103 56.98 86.57 -49.62
CA ARG A 103 56.42 85.22 -49.54
C ARG A 103 57.50 84.13 -49.56
N LEU A 104 58.56 84.33 -50.34
CA LEU A 104 59.70 83.42 -50.39
C LEU A 104 60.47 83.42 -49.07
N ASP A 105 60.67 84.57 -48.43
CA ASP A 105 61.29 84.65 -47.10
C ASP A 105 60.46 83.93 -46.03
N ASP A 106 59.14 84.17 -46.00
CA ASP A 106 58.20 83.51 -45.09
C ASP A 106 58.21 81.98 -45.22
N LEU A 107 58.45 81.47 -46.44
CA LEU A 107 58.55 80.05 -46.73
C LEU A 107 59.94 79.51 -46.40
N LYS A 108 61.00 80.26 -46.75
CA LYS A 108 62.41 79.92 -46.51
C LYS A 108 62.70 79.68 -45.03
N GLU A 109 62.14 80.49 -44.13
CA GLU A 109 62.29 80.31 -42.67
C GLU A 109 61.84 78.92 -42.18
N LYS A 110 60.98 78.24 -42.95
CA LYS A 110 60.43 76.92 -42.63
C LYS A 110 61.13 75.78 -43.38
N TRP A 111 62.14 76.07 -44.20
CA TRP A 111 62.89 75.04 -44.92
C TRP A 111 63.92 74.39 -44.00
N GLU A 112 63.98 73.05 -43.99
CA GLU A 112 64.94 72.33 -43.15
C GLU A 112 66.37 72.33 -43.73
N ASP A 113 66.51 72.40 -45.05
CA ASP A 113 67.78 72.30 -45.77
C ASP A 113 68.49 73.67 -45.89
N PRO A 114 69.63 73.88 -45.21
CA PRO A 114 70.36 75.14 -45.27
C PRO A 114 70.93 75.47 -46.65
N GLU A 115 71.22 74.46 -47.48
CA GLU A 115 71.75 74.66 -48.84
C GLU A 115 70.71 75.37 -49.72
N GLN A 116 69.45 74.93 -49.63
CA GLN A 116 68.34 75.52 -50.38
C GLN A 116 68.06 76.97 -49.94
N GLN A 117 68.16 77.25 -48.63
CA GLN A 117 68.02 78.61 -48.11
C GLN A 117 69.10 79.54 -48.70
N GLN A 118 70.35 79.07 -48.72
CA GLN A 118 71.47 79.82 -49.27
C GLN A 118 71.33 80.04 -50.80
N MET A 119 70.85 79.03 -51.54
CA MET A 119 70.59 79.16 -52.98
C MET A 119 69.51 80.21 -53.26
N LEU A 120 68.44 80.25 -52.47
CA LEU A 120 67.40 81.27 -52.60
C LEU A 120 67.94 82.66 -52.30
N ASP A 121 68.75 82.83 -51.25
CA ASP A 121 69.36 84.11 -50.90
C ASP A 121 70.32 84.60 -51.98
N SER A 122 71.12 83.69 -52.56
CA SER A 122 71.98 83.99 -53.70
C SER A 122 71.16 84.39 -54.93
N ALA A 123 70.07 83.68 -55.22
CA ALA A 123 69.19 83.98 -56.35
C ALA A 123 68.51 85.34 -56.20
N LYS A 124 68.03 85.67 -55.00
CA LYS A 124 67.47 86.99 -54.66
C LYS A 124 68.51 88.10 -54.86
N ALA A 125 69.73 87.92 -54.35
CA ALA A 125 70.80 88.91 -54.50
C ALA A 125 71.19 89.13 -55.98
N GLN A 126 71.23 88.07 -56.79
CA GLN A 126 71.47 88.19 -58.23
C GLN A 126 70.32 88.90 -58.95
N PHE A 127 69.08 88.66 -58.55
CA PHE A 127 67.93 89.36 -59.13
C PHE A 127 67.91 90.85 -58.78
N GLU A 128 68.26 91.22 -57.54
CA GLU A 128 68.39 92.63 -57.15
C GLU A 128 69.48 93.34 -57.97
N ALA A 129 70.62 92.68 -58.21
CA ALA A 129 71.64 93.21 -59.11
C ALA A 129 71.11 93.39 -60.54
N LEU A 130 70.37 92.40 -61.06
CA LEU A 130 69.69 92.49 -62.37
C LEU A 130 68.66 93.62 -62.42
N LYS A 131 67.88 93.82 -61.36
CA LYS A 131 66.89 94.90 -61.25
C LYS A 131 67.55 96.28 -61.31
N VAL A 132 68.71 96.45 -60.66
CA VAL A 132 69.51 97.69 -60.77
C VAL A 132 69.97 97.91 -62.21
N SER A 133 70.54 96.89 -62.88
CA SER A 133 70.95 96.99 -64.28
C SER A 133 69.77 97.25 -65.23
N MET A 134 68.61 96.62 -65.00
CA MET A 134 67.37 96.87 -65.75
C MET A 134 66.89 98.31 -65.55
N SER A 135 66.95 98.83 -64.33
CA SER A 135 66.57 100.21 -64.02
C SER A 135 67.50 101.22 -64.72
N GLU A 136 68.79 100.94 -64.81
CA GLU A 136 69.76 101.76 -65.54
C GLU A 136 69.44 101.81 -67.04
N ILE A 137 69.11 100.67 -67.65
CA ILE A 137 68.67 100.60 -69.05
C ILE A 137 67.36 101.38 -69.25
N MET A 138 66.40 101.26 -68.35
CA MET A 138 65.12 101.96 -68.41
C MET A 138 65.25 103.49 -68.28
N GLN A 139 66.26 103.97 -67.54
CA GLN A 139 66.57 105.41 -67.41
C GLN A 139 67.38 105.95 -68.60
N THR A 140 68.05 105.06 -69.34
CA THR A 140 68.82 105.42 -70.54
C THR A 140 67.91 105.61 -71.76
N LEU A 141 66.83 104.83 -71.87
CA LEU A 141 65.89 104.84 -72.99
C LEU A 141 64.48 105.27 -72.55
N VAL A 142 64.27 106.58 -72.33
CA VAL A 142 63.02 107.14 -71.76
C VAL A 142 62.11 107.69 -72.85
N THR A 143 62.66 108.40 -73.82
CA THR A 143 61.96 109.11 -74.89
C THR A 143 62.24 108.48 -76.24
N PHE A 144 61.38 108.74 -77.24
CA PHE A 144 61.60 108.24 -78.60
C PHE A 144 62.94 108.72 -79.19
N GLU A 145 63.41 109.91 -78.82
CA GLU A 145 64.68 110.47 -79.29
C GLU A 145 65.90 109.67 -78.78
N ASP A 146 65.80 109.06 -77.59
CA ASP A 146 66.88 108.24 -76.99
C ASP A 146 67.16 106.96 -77.79
N TYR A 147 66.16 106.44 -78.52
CA TYR A 147 66.30 105.26 -79.39
C TYR A 147 66.93 105.59 -80.75
N GLU A 148 66.77 106.82 -81.23
CA GLU A 148 67.35 107.29 -82.49
C GLU A 148 68.80 107.78 -82.31
N ASP A 149 69.25 108.01 -81.07
CA ASP A 149 70.64 108.35 -80.76
C ASP A 149 71.55 107.11 -80.83
N PRO A 150 72.50 107.02 -81.78
CA PRO A 150 73.29 105.82 -81.99
C PRO A 150 74.20 105.43 -80.82
N MET A 151 74.60 106.39 -79.98
CA MET A 151 75.43 106.11 -78.81
C MET A 151 74.58 105.54 -77.67
N THR A 152 73.42 106.15 -77.41
CA THR A 152 72.49 105.76 -76.34
C THR A 152 71.86 104.39 -76.60
N ALA A 153 71.43 104.12 -77.85
CA ALA A 153 70.94 102.81 -78.26
C ALA A 153 72.02 101.73 -78.14
N PHE A 154 73.25 102.00 -78.60
CA PHE A 154 74.37 101.07 -78.48
C PHE A 154 74.74 100.77 -77.02
N MET A 155 74.74 101.78 -76.15
CA MET A 155 74.97 101.59 -74.71
C MET A 155 73.90 100.70 -74.08
N ALA A 156 72.63 100.89 -74.42
CA ALA A 156 71.55 100.03 -73.91
C ALA A 156 71.64 98.59 -74.44
N GLU A 157 72.00 98.38 -75.71
CA GLU A 157 72.24 97.05 -76.29
C GLU A 157 73.41 96.33 -75.63
N ASP A 158 74.52 97.03 -75.38
CA ASP A 158 75.69 96.49 -74.68
C ASP A 158 75.34 96.13 -73.23
N LEU A 159 74.61 96.98 -72.51
CA LEU A 159 74.15 96.70 -71.15
C LEU A 159 73.22 95.47 -71.10
N VAL A 160 72.28 95.34 -72.04
CA VAL A 160 71.45 94.13 -72.13
C VAL A 160 72.30 92.89 -72.42
N THR A 161 73.23 92.98 -73.36
CA THR A 161 74.04 91.82 -73.77
C THR A 161 75.04 91.40 -72.70
N SER A 162 75.70 92.36 -72.06
CA SER A 162 76.76 92.12 -71.07
C SER A 162 76.24 91.90 -69.65
N GLN A 163 75.19 92.62 -69.23
CA GLN A 163 74.72 92.60 -67.84
C GLN A 163 73.37 91.91 -67.64
N ILE A 164 72.53 91.75 -68.68
CA ILE A 164 71.22 91.10 -68.53
C ILE A 164 71.23 89.67 -69.03
N LEU A 165 71.57 89.42 -70.30
CA LEU A 165 71.31 88.12 -70.95
C LEU A 165 72.05 86.95 -70.28
N GLY A 166 73.33 87.14 -69.93
CA GLY A 166 74.14 86.14 -69.23
C GLY A 166 73.70 85.92 -67.78
N PRO A 167 73.73 86.95 -66.92
CA PRO A 167 73.36 86.80 -65.51
C PRO A 167 71.92 86.35 -65.29
N SER A 168 70.96 86.79 -66.14
CA SER A 168 69.59 86.26 -66.09
C SER A 168 69.50 84.78 -66.42
N GLN A 169 70.34 84.28 -67.35
CA GLN A 169 70.38 82.86 -67.67
C GLN A 169 70.98 82.04 -66.52
N GLU A 170 72.04 82.54 -65.87
CA GLU A 170 72.63 81.91 -64.69
C GLU A 170 71.63 81.86 -63.53
N LEU A 171 70.91 82.96 -63.29
CA LEU A 171 69.85 83.03 -62.28
C LEU A 171 68.70 82.05 -62.57
N ILE A 172 68.22 81.99 -63.82
CA ILE A 172 67.19 81.02 -64.22
C ILE A 172 67.67 79.60 -63.94
N THR A 173 68.90 79.25 -64.33
CA THR A 173 69.45 77.91 -64.07
C THR A 173 69.58 77.61 -62.57
N MET A 174 69.98 78.59 -61.74
CA MET A 174 70.03 78.43 -60.29
C MET A 174 68.64 78.19 -59.69
N LEU A 175 67.64 78.95 -60.12
CA LEU A 175 66.25 78.82 -59.67
C LEU A 175 65.61 77.52 -60.15
N GLU A 176 65.91 77.07 -61.37
CA GLU A 176 65.47 75.76 -61.89
C GLU A 176 66.08 74.60 -61.08
N GLN A 177 67.36 74.70 -60.69
CA GLN A 177 67.99 73.71 -59.80
C GLN A 177 67.31 73.68 -58.42
N LEU A 178 67.03 74.85 -57.84
CA LEU A 178 66.33 74.95 -56.57
C LEU A 178 64.89 74.42 -56.66
N ALA A 179 64.18 74.72 -57.75
CA ALA A 179 62.85 74.20 -58.04
C ALA A 179 62.86 72.67 -58.15
N GLU A 180 63.89 72.11 -58.79
CA GLU A 180 64.05 70.66 -58.91
C GLU A 180 64.33 69.99 -57.56
N MET A 181 65.17 70.58 -56.71
CA MET A 181 65.40 70.09 -55.35
C MET A 181 64.10 70.07 -54.54
N LYS A 182 63.32 71.16 -54.57
CA LYS A 182 62.02 71.24 -53.89
C LYS A 182 60.99 70.28 -54.48
N ARG A 183 61.00 70.05 -55.80
CA ARG A 183 60.14 69.07 -56.46
C ARG A 183 60.46 67.63 -56.01
N LEU A 184 61.74 67.29 -55.87
CA LEU A 184 62.17 65.99 -55.35
C LEU A 184 61.78 65.80 -53.87
N GLU A 185 61.93 66.84 -53.05
CA GLU A 185 61.46 66.86 -51.65
C GLU A 185 59.95 66.62 -51.57
N MET A 186 59.16 67.31 -52.41
CA MET A 186 57.71 67.12 -52.51
C MET A 186 57.33 65.69 -52.92
N GLN A 187 58.00 65.12 -53.92
CA GLN A 187 57.74 63.73 -54.36
C GLN A 187 58.09 62.71 -53.27
N ALA A 188 59.19 62.94 -52.54
CA ALA A 188 59.58 62.11 -51.42
C ALA A 188 58.56 62.19 -50.27
N ALA A 189 58.10 63.40 -49.93
CA ALA A 189 57.06 63.62 -48.92
C ALA A 189 55.74 62.94 -49.30
N ASP A 190 55.30 63.06 -50.56
CA ASP A 190 54.09 62.38 -51.06
C ASP A 190 54.21 60.85 -51.03
N THR A 191 55.39 60.32 -51.38
CA THR A 191 55.65 58.87 -51.34
C THR A 191 55.65 58.35 -49.92
N ASN A 192 56.32 59.05 -49.00
CA ASN A 192 56.33 58.72 -47.57
C ASN A 192 54.90 58.78 -47.01
N LEU A 193 54.11 59.82 -47.32
CA LEU A 193 52.70 59.91 -46.94
C LEU A 193 51.89 58.69 -47.39
N LYS A 194 51.98 58.32 -48.67
CA LYS A 194 51.29 57.13 -49.21
C LYS A 194 51.72 55.85 -48.50
N GLU A 195 53.01 55.71 -48.21
CA GLU A 195 53.54 54.55 -47.49
C GLU A 195 53.04 54.49 -46.04
N GLN A 196 53.04 55.61 -45.31
CA GLN A 196 52.50 55.70 -43.95
C GLN A 196 51.01 55.35 -43.91
N PHE A 197 50.22 55.83 -44.87
CA PHE A 197 48.81 55.45 -45.00
C PHE A 197 48.62 53.96 -45.29
N GLY A 198 49.42 53.39 -46.21
CA GLY A 198 49.37 51.95 -46.47
C GLY A 198 49.78 51.09 -45.26
N ASN A 199 50.77 51.53 -44.47
CA ASN A 199 51.14 50.89 -43.22
C ASN A 199 50.03 50.98 -42.16
N LEU A 200 49.33 52.11 -42.08
CA LEU A 200 48.16 52.29 -41.22
C LEU A 200 47.05 51.33 -41.60
N GLU A 201 46.71 51.21 -42.88
CA GLU A 201 45.67 50.29 -43.36
C GLU A 201 46.02 48.83 -43.03
N ARG A 202 47.26 48.39 -43.31
CA ARG A 202 47.72 47.04 -43.00
C ARG A 202 47.66 46.75 -41.49
N THR A 203 48.13 47.67 -40.66
CA THR A 203 48.10 47.54 -39.20
C THR A 203 46.66 47.47 -38.69
N ALA A 204 45.76 48.30 -39.25
CA ALA A 204 44.35 48.30 -38.92
C ALA A 204 43.67 46.98 -39.30
N TYR A 205 43.95 46.44 -40.50
CA TYR A 205 43.41 45.13 -40.91
C TYR A 205 43.93 43.99 -40.04
N MET A 206 45.23 43.96 -39.70
CA MET A 206 45.79 42.94 -38.81
C MET A 206 45.18 42.98 -37.41
N LEU A 207 45.06 44.16 -36.82
CA LEU A 207 44.46 44.32 -35.49
C LEU A 207 42.95 44.03 -35.51
N GLY A 208 42.24 44.44 -36.56
CA GLY A 208 40.83 44.10 -36.76
C GLY A 208 40.63 42.58 -36.85
N ALA A 209 41.43 41.90 -37.66
CA ALA A 209 41.40 40.44 -37.78
C ALA A 209 41.72 39.74 -36.45
N PHE A 210 42.70 40.26 -35.69
CA PHE A 210 43.05 39.75 -34.37
C PHE A 210 41.89 39.88 -33.36
N ILE A 211 41.22 41.04 -33.32
CA ILE A 211 40.07 41.28 -32.42
C ILE A 211 38.92 40.33 -32.78
N ILE A 212 38.62 40.14 -34.07
CA ILE A 212 37.59 39.19 -34.52
C ILE A 212 37.95 37.77 -34.09
N LEU A 213 39.19 37.33 -34.32
CA LEU A 213 39.66 36.00 -33.94
C LEU A 213 39.59 35.79 -32.42
N ALA A 214 40.07 36.76 -31.64
CA ALA A 214 40.00 36.75 -30.18
C ALA A 214 38.54 36.70 -29.70
N GLY A 215 37.63 37.41 -30.37
CA GLY A 215 36.20 37.40 -30.10
C GLY A 215 35.57 36.02 -30.33
N ILE A 216 35.89 35.38 -31.46
CA ILE A 216 35.43 34.02 -31.77
C ILE A 216 35.97 33.02 -30.74
N LEU A 217 37.27 33.08 -30.43
CA LEU A 217 37.89 32.18 -29.45
C LEU A 217 37.29 32.36 -28.05
N SER A 218 37.09 33.61 -27.62
CA SER A 218 36.43 33.95 -26.35
C SER A 218 34.98 33.45 -26.32
N GLY A 219 34.23 33.63 -27.41
CA GLY A 219 32.87 33.11 -27.55
C GLY A 219 32.78 31.59 -27.47
N VAL A 220 33.66 30.87 -28.18
CA VAL A 220 33.74 29.40 -28.11
C VAL A 220 34.13 28.95 -26.70
N PHE A 221 35.06 29.64 -26.05
CA PHE A 221 35.47 29.35 -24.68
C PHE A 221 34.32 29.54 -23.68
N LEU A 222 33.61 30.66 -23.72
CA LEU A 222 32.45 30.94 -22.86
C LEU A 222 31.30 29.96 -23.14
N SER A 223 31.03 29.65 -24.41
CA SER A 223 30.02 28.66 -24.79
C SER A 223 30.31 27.27 -24.20
N ARG A 224 31.57 26.82 -24.28
CA ARG A 224 31.98 25.52 -23.72
C ARG A 224 32.05 25.50 -22.20
N SER A 225 32.44 26.61 -21.57
CA SER A 225 32.66 26.67 -20.13
C SER A 225 31.44 27.10 -19.31
N ILE A 226 30.43 27.70 -19.94
CA ILE A 226 29.22 28.22 -19.28
C ILE A 226 27.96 27.66 -19.95
N THR A 227 27.73 27.98 -21.23
CA THR A 227 26.46 27.67 -21.91
C THR A 227 26.17 26.17 -21.99
N LYS A 228 27.17 25.36 -22.37
CA LYS A 228 26.98 23.90 -22.48
C LYS A 228 26.66 23.23 -21.13
N PRO A 229 27.43 23.46 -20.04
CA PRO A 229 27.08 22.94 -18.72
C PRO A 229 25.70 23.38 -18.22
N ILE A 230 25.32 24.66 -18.40
CA ILE A 230 24.00 25.14 -17.98
C ILE A 230 22.88 24.43 -18.75
N ASN A 231 23.02 24.28 -20.07
CA ASN A 231 22.03 23.56 -20.87
C ASN A 231 21.93 22.07 -20.48
N TYR A 232 23.04 21.44 -20.11
CA TYR A 232 23.03 20.08 -19.58
C TYR A 232 22.25 20.01 -18.26
N LEU A 233 22.53 20.90 -17.29
CA LEU A 233 21.80 20.94 -16.02
C LEU A 233 20.31 21.20 -16.23
N LYS A 234 19.96 22.09 -17.16
CA LYS A 234 18.57 22.33 -17.57
C LYS A 234 17.91 21.03 -18.03
N GLN A 235 18.53 20.28 -18.95
CA GLN A 235 17.98 19.03 -19.46
C GLN A 235 17.81 17.97 -18.37
N VAL A 236 18.77 17.87 -17.44
CA VAL A 236 18.67 16.95 -16.31
C VAL A 236 17.49 17.33 -15.41
N ILE A 237 17.34 18.62 -15.09
CA ILE A 237 16.23 19.10 -14.26
C ILE A 237 14.88 18.90 -14.96
N GLU A 238 14.79 19.14 -16.27
CA GLU A 238 13.57 18.88 -17.06
C GLU A 238 13.19 17.39 -17.01
N LYS A 239 14.16 16.48 -17.15
CA LYS A 239 13.93 15.04 -16.99
C LYS A 239 13.50 14.64 -15.59
N LEU A 240 14.16 15.18 -14.56
CA LEU A 240 13.76 14.96 -13.17
C LEU A 240 12.32 15.44 -12.91
N GLY A 241 11.93 16.58 -13.51
CA GLY A 241 10.56 17.09 -13.44
C GLY A 241 9.52 16.18 -14.09
N LEU A 242 9.92 15.34 -15.04
CA LEU A 242 9.09 14.30 -15.65
C LEU A 242 9.18 12.95 -14.91
N GLY A 243 9.97 12.85 -13.84
CA GLY A 243 10.22 11.60 -13.12
C GLY A 243 11.24 10.68 -13.79
N GLU A 244 11.96 11.14 -14.81
CA GLU A 244 13.02 10.38 -15.48
C GLU A 244 14.37 10.58 -14.77
N LEU A 245 15.01 9.49 -14.36
CA LEU A 245 16.31 9.51 -13.70
C LEU A 245 17.45 9.22 -14.68
N PRO A 246 18.20 10.24 -15.13
CA PRO A 246 19.25 10.06 -16.14
C PRO A 246 20.40 9.15 -15.65
N GLU A 247 20.86 8.24 -16.50
CA GLU A 247 21.88 7.22 -16.17
C GLU A 247 23.32 7.74 -16.11
N ASP A 248 23.56 8.99 -16.48
CA ASP A 248 24.90 9.46 -16.80
C ASP A 248 25.75 9.75 -15.55
N LYS A 249 26.43 8.71 -15.03
CA LYS A 249 27.20 8.75 -13.77
C LYS A 249 28.55 9.47 -13.85
N ASN A 250 29.03 9.81 -15.05
CA ASN A 250 30.43 10.21 -15.27
C ASN A 250 30.62 11.66 -15.74
N GLN A 251 29.60 12.50 -15.62
CA GLN A 251 29.72 13.91 -15.99
C GLN A 251 30.66 14.63 -15.01
N LYS A 252 31.82 15.06 -15.52
CA LYS A 252 32.78 15.86 -14.75
C LYS A 252 32.36 17.31 -14.75
N PHE A 253 31.92 17.79 -13.59
CA PHE A 253 31.62 19.18 -13.38
C PHE A 253 32.89 20.03 -13.21
N SER A 254 32.82 21.29 -13.67
CA SER A 254 33.86 22.29 -13.41
C SER A 254 33.98 22.56 -11.90
N ARG A 255 35.07 23.20 -11.46
CA ARG A 255 35.27 23.56 -10.04
C ARG A 255 34.90 25.03 -9.81
N ASP A 256 33.69 25.39 -10.20
CA ASP A 256 33.11 26.73 -10.15
C ASP A 256 31.64 26.66 -9.72
N GLU A 257 30.94 27.78 -9.75
CA GLU A 257 29.56 27.88 -9.27
C GLU A 257 28.59 26.99 -10.09
N ILE A 258 28.81 26.80 -11.40
CA ILE A 258 28.02 25.84 -12.20
C ILE A 258 28.32 24.41 -11.78
N GLY A 259 29.58 24.14 -11.42
CA GLY A 259 29.96 22.83 -10.93
C GLY A 259 29.32 22.48 -9.59
N ASP A 260 29.24 23.44 -8.66
CA ASP A 260 28.55 23.28 -7.39
C ASP A 260 27.05 22.97 -7.61
N MET A 261 26.40 23.64 -8.58
CA MET A 261 25.04 23.30 -9.01
C MET A 261 24.96 21.88 -9.58
N GLY A 262 25.93 21.47 -10.39
CA GLY A 262 25.98 20.12 -10.95
C GLY A 262 26.11 19.03 -9.90
N VAL A 263 26.95 19.25 -8.88
CA VAL A 263 27.07 18.35 -7.73
C VAL A 263 25.74 18.27 -6.98
N ALA A 264 25.08 19.40 -6.72
CA ALA A 264 23.78 19.41 -6.03
C ALA A 264 22.69 18.64 -6.83
N VAL A 265 22.63 18.85 -8.15
CA VAL A 265 21.71 18.11 -9.04
C VAL A 265 22.04 16.62 -9.06
N GLN A 266 23.34 16.26 -9.04
CA GLN A 266 23.77 14.87 -8.99
C GLN A 266 23.36 14.21 -7.68
N THR A 267 23.60 14.85 -6.52
CA THR A 267 23.16 14.34 -5.20
C THR A 267 21.65 14.15 -5.16
N LEU A 268 20.87 15.09 -5.72
CA LEU A 268 19.42 14.94 -5.83
C LEU A 268 19.02 13.75 -6.72
N THR A 269 19.68 13.58 -7.87
CA THR A 269 19.41 12.47 -8.80
C THR A 269 19.74 11.12 -8.17
N GLU A 270 20.86 11.02 -7.47
CA GLU A 270 21.28 9.81 -6.75
C GLU A 270 20.33 9.51 -5.58
N GLY A 271 19.91 10.54 -4.86
CA GLY A 271 18.89 10.44 -3.82
C GLY A 271 17.57 9.88 -4.33
N LEU A 272 17.00 10.50 -5.37
CA LEU A 272 15.75 10.03 -5.98
C LEU A 272 15.87 8.61 -6.56
N ARG A 273 17.05 8.24 -7.08
CA ARG A 273 17.31 6.86 -7.51
C ARG A 273 17.31 5.87 -6.36
N SER A 274 17.96 6.21 -5.26
CA SER A 274 17.93 5.40 -4.03
C SER A 274 16.50 5.23 -3.52
N THR A 275 15.73 6.33 -3.48
CA THR A 275 14.32 6.34 -3.08
C THR A 275 13.45 5.47 -3.99
N SER A 276 13.63 5.55 -5.30
CA SER A 276 12.92 4.73 -6.28
C SER A 276 13.24 3.24 -6.12
N PHE A 277 14.53 2.90 -5.97
CA PHE A 277 14.96 1.52 -5.73
C PHE A 277 14.40 0.96 -4.42
N PHE A 278 14.37 1.78 -3.36
CA PHE A 278 13.77 1.39 -2.09
C PHE A 278 12.27 1.15 -2.23
N ALA A 279 11.53 2.04 -2.89
CA ALA A 279 10.11 1.85 -3.17
C ALA A 279 9.84 0.56 -3.97
N GLU A 280 10.70 0.22 -4.94
CA GLU A 280 10.62 -1.04 -5.68
C GLU A 280 10.83 -2.26 -4.76
N LYS A 281 11.80 -2.20 -3.85
CA LYS A 281 12.05 -3.25 -2.84
C LYS A 281 10.84 -3.46 -1.93
N ILE A 282 10.23 -2.37 -1.45
CA ILE A 282 9.00 -2.43 -0.64
C ILE A 282 7.86 -3.04 -1.46
N GLY A 283 7.71 -2.65 -2.72
CA GLY A 283 6.70 -3.21 -3.62
C GLY A 283 6.87 -4.72 -3.90
N LYS A 284 8.09 -5.25 -3.75
CA LYS A 284 8.38 -6.69 -3.84
C LYS A 284 8.21 -7.45 -2.51
N GLY A 285 7.78 -6.76 -1.45
CA GLY A 285 7.63 -7.35 -0.11
C GLY A 285 8.95 -7.51 0.66
N GLU A 286 10.04 -6.89 0.19
CA GLU A 286 11.35 -6.93 0.87
C GLU A 286 11.41 -5.85 1.98
N TYR A 287 10.65 -6.05 3.07
CA TYR A 287 10.50 -5.04 4.13
C TYR A 287 11.71 -4.89 5.06
N ASP A 288 12.75 -5.72 4.90
CA ASP A 288 14.00 -5.62 5.65
C ASP A 288 15.09 -4.82 4.90
N ALA A 289 14.75 -4.25 3.75
CA ALA A 289 15.68 -3.42 2.98
C ALA A 289 16.13 -2.19 3.78
N GLU A 290 17.46 -1.96 3.80
CA GLU A 290 18.06 -0.77 4.36
C GLU A 290 17.86 0.44 3.44
N PHE A 291 17.52 1.58 4.03
CA PHE A 291 17.38 2.84 3.32
C PHE A 291 17.74 4.00 4.25
N THR A 292 18.57 4.92 3.73
CA THR A 292 18.97 6.13 4.44
C THR A 292 18.39 7.33 3.71
N PRO A 293 17.54 8.14 4.36
CA PRO A 293 17.02 9.37 3.78
C PRO A 293 18.15 10.36 3.44
N LEU A 294 17.91 11.27 2.49
CA LEU A 294 18.90 12.26 2.04
C LEU A 294 19.30 13.24 3.15
N SER A 295 18.40 13.47 4.10
CA SER A 295 18.60 14.29 5.29
C SER A 295 17.52 13.94 6.32
N ASP A 296 17.68 14.41 7.55
CA ASP A 296 16.66 14.27 8.60
C ASP A 296 15.30 14.88 8.19
N ASN A 297 15.30 15.84 7.26
CA ASN A 297 14.11 16.53 6.74
C ASN A 297 13.63 15.97 5.37
N ASP A 298 14.13 14.82 4.92
CA ASP A 298 13.68 14.18 3.69
C ASP A 298 12.27 13.61 3.87
N VAL A 299 11.27 14.43 3.56
CA VAL A 299 9.85 14.08 3.71
C VAL A 299 9.52 12.79 2.96
N LEU A 300 9.96 12.67 1.70
CA LEU A 300 9.64 11.51 0.87
C LEU A 300 10.31 10.24 1.41
N GLY A 301 11.59 10.33 1.76
CA GLY A 301 12.33 9.20 2.34
C GLY A 301 11.75 8.73 3.66
N ASN A 302 11.41 9.66 4.56
CA ASN A 302 10.81 9.35 5.86
C ASN A 302 9.40 8.75 5.72
N SER A 303 8.56 9.28 4.83
CA SER A 303 7.24 8.70 4.54
C SER A 303 7.33 7.28 3.97
N LEU A 304 8.33 6.98 3.14
CA LEU A 304 8.55 5.62 2.64
C LEU A 304 9.02 4.66 3.74
N LEU A 305 9.83 5.13 4.69
CA LEU A 305 10.22 4.33 5.87
C LEU A 305 9.02 3.99 6.76
N GLU A 306 8.14 4.95 6.99
CA GLU A 306 6.89 4.76 7.72
C GLU A 306 5.97 3.77 6.98
N MET A 307 5.81 3.95 5.66
CA MET A 307 5.04 3.02 4.82
C MET A 307 5.59 1.60 4.89
N ARG A 308 6.92 1.41 4.77
CA ARG A 308 7.56 0.10 4.96
C ARG A 308 7.23 -0.48 6.34
N SER A 309 7.35 0.32 7.41
CA SER A 309 7.08 -0.14 8.77
C SER A 309 5.65 -0.64 8.92
N ASN A 310 4.69 0.12 8.40
CA ASN A 310 3.28 -0.24 8.43
C ASN A 310 3.01 -1.50 7.60
N LEU A 311 3.55 -1.59 6.38
CA LEU A 311 3.40 -2.77 5.53
C LEU A 311 4.06 -4.01 6.14
N LYS A 312 5.21 -3.87 6.81
CA LYS A 312 5.86 -4.95 7.55
C LYS A 312 4.96 -5.46 8.68
N SER A 313 4.37 -4.55 9.45
CA SER A 313 3.43 -4.90 10.52
C SER A 313 2.21 -5.63 9.98
N VAL A 314 1.58 -5.10 8.92
CA VAL A 314 0.41 -5.73 8.28
C VAL A 314 0.75 -7.11 7.73
N ALA A 315 1.91 -7.27 7.08
CA ALA A 315 2.34 -8.55 6.55
C ALA A 315 2.60 -9.59 7.67
N GLU A 316 3.13 -9.15 8.81
CA GLU A 316 3.34 -10.02 9.97
C GLU A 316 2.01 -10.42 10.64
N ASP A 317 1.08 -9.48 10.82
CA ASP A 317 -0.26 -9.75 11.31
C ASP A 317 -1.01 -10.74 10.41
N ASP A 318 -0.92 -10.55 9.09
CA ASP A 318 -1.52 -11.46 8.10
C ASP A 318 -0.89 -12.86 8.15
N ARG A 319 0.44 -12.98 8.32
CA ARG A 319 1.09 -14.29 8.54
C ARG A 319 0.56 -14.97 9.79
N GLN A 320 0.47 -14.26 10.91
CA GLN A 320 -0.05 -14.81 12.16
C GLN A 320 -1.51 -15.27 12.03
N ARG A 321 -2.35 -14.49 11.33
CA ARG A 321 -3.75 -14.88 11.04
C ARG A 321 -3.83 -16.10 10.15
N ASN A 322 -3.04 -16.16 9.08
CA ASN A 322 -3.04 -17.30 8.16
C ASN A 322 -2.58 -18.58 8.86
N TRP A 323 -1.51 -18.50 9.65
CA TRP A 323 -1.07 -19.60 10.52
C TRP A 323 -2.20 -20.07 11.44
N ALA A 324 -2.86 -19.15 12.17
CA ALA A 324 -3.96 -19.53 13.07
C ALA A 324 -5.14 -20.18 12.32
N ASN A 325 -5.50 -19.68 11.13
CA ASN A 325 -6.58 -20.24 10.32
C ASN A 325 -6.25 -21.64 9.78
N GLU A 326 -5.02 -21.87 9.31
CA GLU A 326 -4.53 -23.20 8.92
C GLU A 326 -4.59 -24.17 10.10
N GLY A 327 -4.15 -23.72 11.28
CA GLY A 327 -4.26 -24.50 12.51
C GLY A 327 -5.70 -24.86 12.84
N ILE A 328 -6.62 -23.89 12.83
CA ILE A 328 -8.04 -24.13 13.16
C ILE A 328 -8.67 -25.09 12.16
N ALA A 329 -8.37 -24.96 10.86
CA ALA A 329 -8.84 -25.90 9.85
C ALA A 329 -8.35 -27.32 10.15
N LYS A 330 -7.06 -27.48 10.47
CA LYS A 330 -6.46 -28.77 10.86
C LYS A 330 -7.12 -29.37 12.10
N PHE A 331 -7.33 -28.59 13.17
CA PHE A 331 -7.99 -29.10 14.38
C PHE A 331 -9.48 -29.40 14.14
N GLY A 332 -10.16 -28.62 13.29
CA GLY A 332 -11.52 -28.93 12.85
C GLY A 332 -11.64 -30.25 12.08
N GLU A 333 -10.62 -30.67 11.34
CA GLU A 333 -10.57 -32.02 10.73
C GLU A 333 -10.34 -33.12 11.77
N ILE A 334 -9.39 -32.93 12.70
CA ILE A 334 -9.10 -33.88 13.79
C ILE A 334 -10.37 -34.12 14.63
N LEU A 335 -11.06 -33.05 15.01
CA LEU A 335 -12.28 -33.09 15.82
C LEU A 335 -13.44 -33.81 15.12
N ARG A 336 -13.52 -33.75 13.79
CA ARG A 336 -14.58 -34.45 13.02
C ARG A 336 -14.30 -35.93 12.79
N LYS A 337 -13.04 -36.35 12.72
CA LYS A 337 -12.66 -37.72 12.34
C LYS A 337 -12.86 -38.74 13.46
N ASN A 338 -12.71 -38.32 14.73
CA ASN A 338 -12.74 -39.21 15.89
C ASN A 338 -13.87 -38.87 16.88
N ASN A 339 -15.02 -38.38 16.40
CA ASN A 339 -16.15 -37.99 17.25
C ASN A 339 -16.72 -39.18 18.07
N ASP A 340 -16.53 -40.42 17.62
CA ASP A 340 -17.12 -41.60 18.25
C ASP A 340 -16.25 -42.20 19.37
N ASN A 341 -15.01 -41.73 19.55
CA ASN A 341 -14.12 -42.21 20.61
C ASN A 341 -13.34 -41.05 21.26
N LEU A 342 -13.77 -40.70 22.47
CA LEU A 342 -13.25 -39.57 23.24
C LEU A 342 -11.76 -39.70 23.59
N GLU A 343 -11.29 -40.91 23.90
CA GLU A 343 -9.91 -41.19 24.31
C GLU A 343 -8.95 -41.00 23.13
N ILE A 344 -9.28 -41.58 21.97
CA ILE A 344 -8.49 -41.43 20.74
C ILE A 344 -8.47 -39.97 20.30
N LEU A 345 -9.62 -39.29 20.39
CA LEU A 345 -9.72 -37.88 20.05
C LEU A 345 -8.83 -37.02 20.97
N ALA A 346 -8.88 -37.23 22.28
CA ALA A 346 -8.08 -36.52 23.26
C ALA A 346 -6.56 -36.69 22.98
N ASP A 347 -6.12 -37.92 22.71
CA ASP A 347 -4.73 -38.24 22.35
C ASP A 347 -4.25 -37.54 21.06
N GLU A 348 -5.06 -37.56 20.00
CA GLU A 348 -4.70 -36.94 18.72
C GLU A 348 -4.71 -35.41 18.82
N VAL A 349 -5.68 -34.83 19.53
CA VAL A 349 -5.78 -33.39 19.78
C VAL A 349 -4.59 -32.89 20.57
N ILE A 350 -4.30 -33.46 21.74
CA ILE A 350 -3.23 -32.93 22.60
C ILE A 350 -1.85 -33.08 21.95
N SER A 351 -1.60 -34.23 21.31
CA SER A 351 -0.32 -34.48 20.64
C SER A 351 -0.12 -33.58 19.41
N SER A 352 -1.18 -33.29 18.66
CA SER A 352 -1.14 -32.36 17.54
C SER A 352 -1.00 -30.91 18.00
N LEU A 353 -1.69 -30.53 19.08
CA LEU A 353 -1.66 -29.18 19.63
C LEU A 353 -0.29 -28.83 20.15
N VAL A 354 0.31 -29.68 21.00
CA VAL A 354 1.66 -29.48 21.52
C VAL A 354 2.67 -29.29 20.37
N LYS A 355 2.63 -30.15 19.35
CA LYS A 355 3.53 -30.04 18.19
C LYS A 355 3.30 -28.76 17.37
N TYR A 356 2.05 -28.37 17.17
CA TYR A 356 1.70 -27.22 16.32
C TYR A 356 2.07 -25.89 16.94
N VAL A 357 1.88 -25.75 18.26
CA VAL A 357 2.29 -24.54 19.01
C VAL A 357 3.76 -24.58 19.43
N GLU A 358 4.49 -25.63 19.05
CA GLU A 358 5.88 -25.91 19.41
C GLU A 358 6.11 -25.99 20.93
N GLY A 359 5.11 -26.46 21.67
CA GLY A 359 5.24 -26.80 23.08
C GLY A 359 6.03 -28.10 23.29
N ASN A 360 6.34 -28.40 24.54
CA ASN A 360 7.12 -29.59 24.90
C ASN A 360 6.25 -30.70 25.52
N GLN A 361 5.21 -30.33 26.26
CA GLN A 361 4.37 -31.25 27.02
C GLN A 361 2.94 -30.73 27.05
N GLY A 362 1.96 -31.63 27.17
CA GLY A 362 0.57 -31.21 27.33
C GLY A 362 -0.30 -32.26 28.01
N GLY A 363 -1.37 -31.80 28.65
CA GLY A 363 -2.42 -32.59 29.26
C GLY A 363 -3.79 -32.07 28.84
N LEU A 364 -4.74 -32.98 28.69
CA LEU A 364 -6.14 -32.68 28.40
C LEU A 364 -7.00 -33.33 29.49
N TYR A 365 -7.66 -32.48 30.27
CA TYR A 365 -8.56 -32.88 31.34
C TYR A 365 -10.01 -32.72 30.86
N ILE A 366 -10.87 -33.70 31.12
CA ILE A 366 -12.30 -33.69 30.73
C ILE A 366 -13.16 -33.76 31.99
N VAL A 367 -14.22 -32.96 32.03
CA VAL A 367 -15.21 -32.94 33.13
C VAL A 367 -16.15 -34.14 33.01
N ASN A 368 -16.24 -34.92 34.09
CA ASN A 368 -17.22 -35.99 34.27
C ASN A 368 -18.40 -35.48 35.12
N GLU A 369 -19.62 -35.93 34.81
CA GLU A 369 -20.82 -35.60 35.61
C GLU A 369 -20.76 -36.33 36.95
N ALA A 370 -21.33 -35.72 37.98
CA ALA A 370 -21.59 -36.40 39.25
C ALA A 370 -22.60 -37.53 39.01
N ASP A 371 -22.24 -38.76 39.34
CA ASP A 371 -23.13 -39.91 39.27
C ASP A 371 -23.56 -40.35 40.69
N GLU A 372 -24.81 -40.05 41.04
CA GLU A 372 -25.40 -40.43 42.33
C GLU A 372 -25.41 -41.96 42.54
N PHE A 373 -25.35 -42.77 41.47
CA PHE A 373 -25.30 -44.23 41.56
C PHE A 373 -23.92 -44.77 41.96
N GLU A 374 -22.84 -44.04 41.67
CA GLU A 374 -21.46 -44.42 42.03
C GLU A 374 -20.97 -43.76 43.34
N GLY A 375 -21.80 -42.94 43.97
CA GLY A 375 -21.49 -42.26 45.23
C GLY A 375 -20.64 -40.99 45.06
N GLU A 376 -20.77 -40.32 43.91
CA GLU A 376 -20.08 -39.08 43.58
C GLU A 376 -21.04 -37.90 43.63
N ASP A 377 -20.88 -37.04 44.65
CA ASP A 377 -21.77 -35.88 44.88
C ASP A 377 -21.36 -34.61 44.09
N GLU A 378 -20.16 -34.58 43.51
CA GLU A 378 -19.59 -33.39 42.87
C GLU A 378 -18.92 -33.71 41.52
N GLU A 379 -19.02 -32.77 40.57
CA GLU A 379 -18.30 -32.83 39.28
C GLU A 379 -16.79 -32.81 39.50
N TYR A 380 -16.06 -33.59 38.70
CA TYR A 380 -14.59 -33.61 38.72
C TYR A 380 -14.04 -33.76 37.32
N MET A 381 -12.80 -33.33 37.14
CA MET A 381 -12.04 -33.62 35.94
C MET A 381 -11.10 -34.80 36.16
N THR A 382 -10.91 -35.60 35.11
CA THR A 382 -9.82 -36.58 35.02
C THR A 382 -8.91 -36.25 33.85
N LEU A 383 -7.63 -36.60 33.98
CA LEU A 383 -6.67 -36.48 32.88
C LEU A 383 -7.02 -37.51 31.81
N SER A 384 -7.71 -37.10 30.75
CA SER A 384 -8.13 -37.99 29.66
C SER A 384 -6.97 -38.35 28.75
N SER A 385 -6.04 -37.41 28.51
CA SER A 385 -4.87 -37.65 27.68
C SER A 385 -3.67 -36.79 28.10
N CYS A 386 -2.45 -37.28 27.82
CA CYS A 386 -1.23 -36.51 27.98
C CYS A 386 -0.21 -36.81 26.88
N TYR A 387 0.57 -35.79 26.51
CA TYR A 387 1.68 -35.89 25.57
C TYR A 387 3.01 -35.61 26.28
N ALA A 388 4.00 -36.50 26.08
CA ALA A 388 5.34 -36.41 26.64
C ALA A 388 5.40 -36.32 28.19
N TRP A 389 4.44 -36.93 28.90
CA TRP A 389 4.39 -37.01 30.36
C TRP A 389 4.64 -38.46 30.86
N GLU A 390 5.64 -38.67 31.72
CA GLU A 390 6.16 -40.01 32.11
C GLU A 390 5.32 -40.80 33.15
N LYS A 391 4.13 -40.34 33.51
CA LYS A 391 3.33 -40.94 34.59
C LYS A 391 1.88 -41.21 34.21
N LYS A 392 1.65 -42.31 33.47
CA LYS A 392 0.32 -42.95 33.34
C LYS A 392 -0.28 -43.42 34.68
N LYS A 393 0.41 -43.24 35.81
CA LYS A 393 -0.05 -43.62 37.15
C LYS A 393 -1.07 -42.64 37.77
N TYR A 394 -1.38 -41.53 37.09
CA TYR A 394 -2.31 -40.48 37.55
C TYR A 394 -3.52 -40.28 36.63
N LEU A 395 -3.77 -41.21 35.69
CA LEU A 395 -4.98 -41.20 34.83
C LEU A 395 -6.28 -41.23 35.67
N GLU A 396 -6.22 -41.76 36.89
CA GLU A 396 -7.37 -41.86 37.82
C GLU A 396 -7.42 -40.73 38.86
N GLN A 397 -6.52 -39.75 38.83
CA GLN A 397 -6.56 -38.63 39.78
C GLN A 397 -7.70 -37.68 39.42
N LYS A 398 -8.64 -37.51 40.36
CA LYS A 398 -9.73 -36.55 40.27
C LYS A 398 -9.23 -35.15 40.64
N VAL A 399 -9.62 -34.16 39.85
CA VAL A 399 -9.35 -32.74 40.07
C VAL A 399 -10.69 -32.03 40.22
N TYR A 400 -10.93 -31.43 41.39
CA TYR A 400 -12.16 -30.68 41.65
C TYR A 400 -12.01 -29.19 41.31
N LYS A 401 -13.10 -28.43 41.32
CA LYS A 401 -13.06 -26.97 41.13
C LYS A 401 -12.21 -26.33 42.23
N GLY A 402 -11.25 -25.49 41.84
CA GLY A 402 -10.27 -24.86 42.74
C GLY A 402 -9.07 -25.75 43.12
N ASP A 403 -9.01 -27.00 42.68
CA ASP A 403 -7.84 -27.86 42.92
C ASP A 403 -6.67 -27.52 41.98
N GLY A 404 -5.62 -26.94 42.55
CA GLY A 404 -4.43 -26.55 41.78
C GLY A 404 -4.74 -25.53 40.68
N LEU A 405 -3.82 -25.32 39.74
CA LEU A 405 -4.02 -24.33 38.68
C LEU A 405 -5.05 -24.77 37.63
N THR A 406 -5.15 -26.07 37.35
CA THR A 406 -6.14 -26.61 36.40
C THR A 406 -7.56 -26.52 36.96
N GLY A 407 -7.76 -26.82 38.25
CA GLY A 407 -9.03 -26.60 38.95
C GLY A 407 -9.35 -25.11 39.14
N GLN A 408 -8.35 -24.25 39.32
CA GLN A 408 -8.54 -22.80 39.37
C GLN A 408 -9.00 -22.24 38.02
N ALA A 409 -8.35 -22.64 36.92
CA ALA A 409 -8.77 -22.26 35.57
C ALA A 409 -10.19 -22.74 35.24
N TRP A 410 -10.58 -23.91 35.77
CA TRP A 410 -11.96 -24.39 35.69
C TRP A 410 -12.94 -23.51 36.47
N MET A 411 -12.60 -23.12 37.71
CA MET A 411 -13.44 -22.29 38.57
C MET A 411 -13.60 -20.86 38.05
N GLU A 412 -12.51 -20.23 37.62
CA GLU A 412 -12.50 -18.84 37.13
C GLU A 412 -12.92 -18.73 35.67
N GLN A 413 -12.88 -19.84 34.92
CA GLN A 413 -13.13 -19.89 33.48
C GLN A 413 -12.22 -18.98 32.66
N ASP A 414 -11.01 -18.70 33.17
CA ASP A 414 -10.04 -17.82 32.53
C ASP A 414 -8.74 -18.56 32.22
N THR A 415 -8.04 -18.09 31.19
CA THR A 415 -6.75 -18.64 30.77
C THR A 415 -5.68 -18.23 31.78
N ILE A 416 -4.92 -19.20 32.29
CA ILE A 416 -3.78 -18.96 33.16
C ILE A 416 -2.50 -19.14 32.34
N TYR A 417 -1.73 -18.06 32.17
CA TYR A 417 -0.42 -18.10 31.53
C TYR A 417 0.68 -17.75 32.53
N MET A 418 1.50 -18.73 32.87
CA MET A 418 2.59 -18.60 33.84
C MET A 418 3.92 -18.49 33.11
N THR A 419 4.66 -17.42 33.42
CA THR A 419 5.98 -17.12 32.83
C THR A 419 7.15 -17.35 33.80
N ASP A 420 6.86 -17.61 35.08
CA ASP A 420 7.84 -17.92 36.12
C ASP A 420 7.38 -19.18 36.87
N VAL A 421 7.84 -20.34 36.41
CA VAL A 421 7.43 -21.65 36.94
C VAL A 421 8.37 -22.03 38.08
N PRO A 422 7.86 -22.27 39.30
CA PRO A 422 8.70 -22.68 40.44
C PRO A 422 9.49 -23.97 40.17
N GLN A 423 10.72 -24.04 40.69
CA GLN A 423 11.50 -25.29 40.64
C GLN A 423 10.73 -26.41 41.36
N ASP A 424 10.74 -27.60 40.77
CA ASP A 424 10.00 -28.80 41.20
C ASP A 424 8.45 -28.77 41.06
N TYR A 425 7.85 -27.72 40.47
CA TYR A 425 6.41 -27.70 40.17
C TYR A 425 6.01 -28.80 39.18
N MET A 426 6.73 -28.89 38.06
CA MET A 426 6.60 -29.96 37.08
C MET A 426 7.94 -30.23 36.39
N MET A 427 8.11 -31.42 35.82
CA MET A 427 9.33 -31.80 35.13
C MET A 427 9.02 -32.42 33.76
N ILE A 428 9.66 -31.87 32.73
CA ILE A 428 9.82 -32.52 31.44
C ILE A 428 10.96 -33.53 31.58
N THR A 429 10.69 -34.77 31.21
CA THR A 429 11.60 -35.90 31.43
C THR A 429 12.07 -36.48 30.09
N SER A 430 13.30 -36.98 30.07
CA SER A 430 13.87 -37.73 28.96
C SER A 430 14.65 -38.91 29.51
N GLY A 431 15.01 -39.87 28.65
CA GLY A 431 15.90 -40.97 29.03
C GLY A 431 17.29 -40.53 29.53
N LEU A 432 17.66 -39.26 29.38
CA LEU A 432 18.96 -38.71 29.76
C LEU A 432 18.90 -37.71 30.94
N GLY A 433 17.71 -37.26 31.36
CA GLY A 433 17.60 -36.22 32.40
C GLY A 433 16.22 -35.59 32.49
N LYS A 434 16.07 -34.60 33.39
CA LYS A 434 14.83 -33.88 33.66
C LYS A 434 15.08 -32.37 33.71
N ALA A 435 14.12 -31.56 33.28
CA ALA A 435 14.19 -30.11 33.32
C ALA A 435 12.81 -29.49 33.59
N THR A 436 12.78 -28.35 34.29
CA THR A 436 11.55 -27.58 34.55
C THR A 436 11.26 -26.66 33.35
N PRO A 437 10.02 -26.64 32.82
CA PRO A 437 9.63 -25.70 31.77
C PRO A 437 9.67 -24.26 32.29
N GLY A 438 9.91 -23.30 31.39
CA GLY A 438 9.86 -21.88 31.73
C GLY A 438 8.45 -21.30 31.69
N TYR A 439 7.54 -21.94 30.94
CA TYR A 439 6.22 -21.41 30.63
C TYR A 439 5.15 -22.50 30.71
N ILE A 440 4.01 -22.18 31.32
CA ILE A 440 2.83 -23.04 31.41
C ILE A 440 1.61 -22.24 30.95
N LEU A 441 0.82 -22.84 30.06
CA LEU A 441 -0.43 -22.29 29.54
C LEU A 441 -1.56 -23.25 29.88
N ILE A 442 -2.54 -22.77 30.66
CA ILE A 442 -3.72 -23.52 31.08
C ILE A 442 -4.95 -22.82 30.52
N VAL A 443 -5.70 -23.50 29.67
CA VAL A 443 -6.81 -22.92 28.91
C VAL A 443 -8.07 -23.74 29.18
N PRO A 444 -9.14 -23.14 29.75
CA PRO A 444 -10.41 -23.82 29.92
C PRO A 444 -11.10 -24.03 28.57
N MET A 445 -11.59 -25.26 28.34
CA MET A 445 -12.40 -25.62 27.19
C MET A 445 -13.87 -25.35 27.52
N LYS A 446 -14.42 -24.22 27.08
CA LYS A 446 -15.77 -23.77 27.47
C LYS A 446 -16.64 -23.30 26.31
N ILE A 447 -17.96 -23.46 26.47
CA ILE A 447 -19.01 -22.91 25.59
C ILE A 447 -20.15 -22.40 26.46
N ASN A 448 -20.69 -21.21 26.14
CA ASN A 448 -21.82 -20.62 26.87
C ASN A 448 -21.63 -20.63 28.40
N GLU A 449 -20.42 -20.32 28.88
CA GLU A 449 -20.04 -20.34 30.30
C GLU A 449 -20.10 -21.73 30.97
N GLU A 450 -20.18 -22.81 30.19
CA GLU A 450 -20.04 -24.18 30.67
C GLU A 450 -18.65 -24.72 30.28
N VAL A 451 -17.88 -25.19 31.25
CA VAL A 451 -16.53 -25.74 31.04
C VAL A 451 -16.63 -27.26 30.91
N PHE A 452 -16.17 -27.79 29.77
CA PHE A 452 -16.16 -29.23 29.46
C PHE A 452 -14.82 -29.89 29.78
N GLY A 453 -13.79 -29.09 30.08
CA GLY A 453 -12.46 -29.57 30.44
C GLY A 453 -11.42 -28.45 30.44
N VAL A 454 -10.16 -28.82 30.63
CA VAL A 454 -9.03 -27.88 30.66
C VAL A 454 -7.87 -28.46 29.85
N LEU A 455 -7.23 -27.62 29.04
CA LEU A 455 -5.96 -27.91 28.39
C LEU A 455 -4.82 -27.34 29.22
N GLU A 456 -3.77 -28.11 29.41
CA GLU A 456 -2.54 -27.67 30.05
C GLU A 456 -1.37 -27.92 29.10
N LEU A 457 -0.56 -26.91 28.81
CA LEU A 457 0.58 -26.97 27.90
C LEU A 457 1.81 -26.40 28.61
N ALA A 458 2.95 -27.05 28.44
CA ALA A 458 4.21 -26.57 29.00
C ALA A 458 5.30 -26.45 27.93
N SER A 459 6.14 -25.42 28.06
CA SER A 459 7.20 -25.09 27.09
C SER A 459 8.45 -24.54 27.77
N PHE A 460 9.60 -24.81 27.17
CA PHE A 460 10.86 -24.12 27.50
C PHE A 460 10.93 -22.71 26.92
N TYR A 461 10.16 -22.44 25.87
CA TYR A 461 10.13 -21.16 25.16
C TYR A 461 8.81 -20.43 25.40
N GLU A 462 8.87 -19.10 25.42
CA GLU A 462 7.70 -18.24 25.57
C GLU A 462 6.70 -18.49 24.44
N PHE A 463 5.41 -18.57 24.77
CA PHE A 463 4.35 -18.58 23.78
C PHE A 463 4.04 -17.14 23.36
N PRO A 464 4.20 -16.76 22.08
CA PRO A 464 3.72 -15.48 21.60
C PRO A 464 2.21 -15.38 21.73
N ASP A 465 1.68 -14.16 21.96
CA ASP A 465 0.24 -13.94 22.16
C ASP A 465 -0.65 -14.55 21.06
N TYR A 466 -0.19 -14.56 19.81
CA TYR A 466 -0.96 -15.14 18.70
C TYR A 466 -1.11 -16.67 18.82
N ARG A 467 -0.16 -17.36 19.45
CA ARG A 467 -0.25 -18.80 19.76
C ARG A 467 -1.18 -19.05 20.93
N ILE A 468 -1.15 -18.21 21.97
CA ILE A 468 -2.07 -18.29 23.13
C ILE A 468 -3.52 -18.14 22.65
N ARG A 469 -3.82 -17.06 21.91
CA ARG A 469 -5.16 -16.84 21.32
C ARG A 469 -5.60 -17.97 20.39
N PHE A 470 -4.65 -18.58 19.69
CA PHE A 470 -4.94 -19.74 18.86
C PHE A 470 -5.36 -20.95 19.71
N VAL A 471 -4.65 -21.25 20.80
CA VAL A 471 -5.02 -22.33 21.74
C VAL A 471 -6.41 -22.09 22.32
N GLU A 472 -6.74 -20.86 22.73
CA GLU A 472 -8.07 -20.49 23.23
C GLU A 472 -9.18 -20.79 22.21
N ARG A 473 -8.99 -20.42 20.94
CA ARG A 473 -9.97 -20.72 19.86
C ARG A 473 -10.10 -22.22 19.57
N VAL A 474 -8.99 -22.94 19.65
CA VAL A 474 -9.00 -24.41 19.51
C VAL A 474 -9.68 -25.06 20.72
N ALA A 475 -9.46 -24.55 21.93
CA ALA A 475 -10.12 -25.01 23.15
C ALA A 475 -11.64 -24.87 23.08
N GLU A 476 -12.15 -23.75 22.55
CA GLU A 476 -13.57 -23.54 22.27
C GLU A 476 -14.11 -24.57 21.26
N SER A 477 -13.35 -24.84 20.19
CA SER A 477 -13.73 -25.86 19.18
C SER A 477 -13.76 -27.27 19.79
N ILE A 478 -12.79 -27.61 20.65
CA ILE A 478 -12.75 -28.88 21.37
C ILE A 478 -13.96 -28.98 22.31
N ALA A 479 -14.26 -27.94 23.08
CA ALA A 479 -15.44 -27.88 23.95
C ALA A 479 -16.73 -28.15 23.17
N SER A 480 -16.87 -27.61 21.96
CA SER A 480 -18.04 -27.84 21.08
C SER A 480 -18.20 -29.29 20.71
N THR A 481 -17.09 -29.93 20.33
CA THR A 481 -17.09 -31.35 19.98
C THR A 481 -17.37 -32.21 21.21
N LEU A 482 -16.73 -31.94 22.35
CA LEU A 482 -16.96 -32.65 23.61
C LEU A 482 -18.44 -32.57 24.04
N SER A 483 -19.03 -31.37 24.01
CA SER A 483 -20.45 -31.17 24.30
C SER A 483 -21.34 -32.01 23.38
N SER A 484 -21.08 -31.97 22.07
CA SER A 484 -21.86 -32.74 21.07
C SER A 484 -21.75 -34.25 21.30
N VAL A 485 -20.54 -34.76 21.54
CA VAL A 485 -20.30 -36.19 21.81
C VAL A 485 -20.99 -36.64 23.09
N LYS A 486 -20.92 -35.84 24.16
CA LYS A 486 -21.58 -36.11 25.45
C LYS A 486 -23.10 -36.13 25.32
N ILE A 487 -23.68 -35.14 24.62
CA ILE A 487 -25.12 -35.07 24.34
C ILE A 487 -25.56 -36.27 23.50
N SER A 488 -24.82 -36.65 22.46
CA SER A 488 -25.11 -37.83 21.65
C SER A 488 -25.07 -39.11 22.47
N ALA A 489 -24.05 -39.30 23.32
CA ALA A 489 -23.94 -40.46 24.20
C ALA A 489 -25.10 -40.55 25.21
N LYS A 490 -25.49 -39.43 25.82
CA LYS A 490 -26.63 -39.34 26.74
C LYS A 490 -27.94 -39.65 26.03
N THR A 491 -28.13 -39.13 24.81
CA THR A 491 -29.32 -39.40 23.99
C THR A 491 -29.41 -40.87 23.61
N GLN A 492 -28.30 -41.50 23.25
CA GLN A 492 -28.24 -42.93 22.93
C GLN A 492 -28.63 -43.79 24.13
N ARG A 493 -28.07 -43.50 25.32
CA ARG A 493 -28.43 -44.21 26.57
C ARG A 493 -29.91 -44.07 26.92
N LEU A 494 -30.44 -42.85 26.89
CA LEU A 494 -31.87 -42.60 27.16
C LEU A 494 -32.79 -43.29 26.14
N LEU A 495 -32.36 -43.39 24.88
CA LEU A 495 -33.10 -44.11 23.85
C LEU A 495 -33.09 -45.62 24.12
N GLU A 496 -31.96 -46.18 24.54
CA GLU A 496 -31.84 -47.59 24.96
C GLU A 496 -32.76 -47.89 26.16
N GLU A 497 -32.69 -47.08 27.23
CA GLU A 497 -33.56 -47.19 28.40
C GLU A 497 -35.05 -47.06 28.04
N SER A 498 -35.41 -46.10 27.19
CA SER A 498 -36.79 -45.93 26.72
C SER A 498 -37.27 -47.11 25.89
N THR A 499 -36.39 -47.72 25.10
CA THR A 499 -36.71 -48.89 24.29
C THR A 499 -36.96 -50.10 25.19
N GLU A 500 -36.07 -50.34 26.14
CA GLU A 500 -36.19 -51.42 27.12
C GLU A 500 -37.48 -51.29 27.96
N LEU A 501 -37.77 -50.09 28.45
CA LEU A 501 -39.00 -49.81 29.20
C LEU A 501 -40.26 -50.06 28.35
N THR A 502 -40.23 -49.70 27.07
CA THR A 502 -41.35 -49.95 26.15
C THR A 502 -41.58 -51.44 25.92
N GLU A 503 -40.51 -52.24 25.79
CA GLU A 503 -40.61 -53.70 25.69
C GLU A 503 -41.18 -54.32 26.97
N GLN A 504 -40.73 -53.87 28.14
CA GLN A 504 -41.28 -54.31 29.43
C GLN A 504 -42.78 -54.00 29.58
N MET A 505 -43.20 -52.79 29.21
CA MET A 505 -44.62 -52.42 29.25
C MET A 505 -45.47 -53.27 28.29
N ARG A 506 -44.97 -53.55 27.09
CA ARG A 506 -45.66 -54.44 26.13
C ARG A 506 -45.83 -55.86 26.66
N ALA A 507 -44.81 -56.39 27.34
CA ALA A 507 -44.89 -57.71 27.97
C ALA A 507 -45.95 -57.73 29.08
N GLN A 508 -45.99 -56.70 29.94
CA GLN A 508 -47.03 -56.56 30.98
C GLN A 508 -48.44 -56.41 30.41
N GLU A 509 -48.61 -55.64 29.32
CA GLU A 509 -49.91 -55.44 28.68
C GLU A 509 -50.48 -56.77 28.14
N GLU A 510 -49.64 -57.59 27.49
CA GLU A 510 -50.06 -58.90 26.96
C GLU A 510 -50.38 -59.90 28.07
N GLU A 511 -49.60 -59.92 29.17
CA GLU A 511 -49.89 -60.75 30.34
C GLU A 511 -51.22 -60.33 30.99
N MET A 512 -51.48 -59.03 31.11
CA MET A 512 -52.73 -58.50 31.65
C MET A 512 -53.92 -58.83 30.74
N ARG A 513 -53.74 -58.76 29.42
CA ARG A 513 -54.76 -59.14 28.42
C ARG A 513 -55.15 -60.62 28.56
N GLN A 514 -54.18 -61.52 28.70
CA GLN A 514 -54.42 -62.95 28.93
C GLN A 514 -55.19 -63.20 30.23
N ASN A 515 -54.77 -62.58 31.33
CA ASN A 515 -55.46 -62.69 32.62
C ASN A 515 -56.92 -62.21 32.53
N MET A 516 -57.19 -61.14 31.77
CA MET A 516 -58.54 -60.62 31.56
C MET A 516 -59.42 -61.58 30.76
N GLU A 517 -58.89 -62.21 29.70
CA GLU A 517 -59.60 -63.20 28.87
C GLU A 517 -59.99 -64.45 29.67
N GLU A 518 -59.08 -64.97 30.50
CA GLU A 518 -59.34 -66.16 31.34
C GLU A 518 -60.40 -65.89 32.42
N LEU A 519 -60.36 -64.69 33.01
CA LEU A 519 -61.31 -64.26 34.03
C LEU A 519 -62.72 -64.08 33.44
N GLN A 520 -62.83 -63.53 32.22
CA GLN A 520 -64.10 -63.41 31.51
C GLN A 520 -64.70 -64.78 31.15
N ALA A 521 -63.88 -65.72 30.63
CA ALA A 521 -64.33 -67.07 30.30
C ALA A 521 -64.89 -67.81 31.53
N THR A 522 -64.22 -67.69 32.67
CA THR A 522 -64.65 -68.27 33.95
C THR A 522 -66.00 -67.71 34.42
N GLN A 523 -66.21 -66.40 34.25
CA GLN A 523 -67.46 -65.74 34.62
C GLN A 523 -68.64 -66.19 33.75
N GLU A 524 -68.45 -66.32 32.44
CA GLU A 524 -69.47 -66.78 31.50
C GLU A 524 -69.91 -68.23 31.78
N GLU A 525 -68.96 -69.13 32.08
CA GLU A 525 -69.26 -70.53 32.38
C GLU A 525 -70.08 -70.70 33.68
N MET A 526 -69.73 -69.94 34.71
CA MET A 526 -70.46 -69.93 35.99
C MET A 526 -71.91 -69.47 35.82
N GLN A 527 -72.14 -68.38 35.08
CA GLN A 527 -73.50 -67.88 34.82
C GLN A 527 -74.35 -68.86 34.00
N ARG A 528 -73.73 -69.65 33.12
CA ARG A 528 -74.44 -70.69 32.36
C ARG A 528 -74.88 -71.83 33.26
N SER A 529 -74.00 -72.33 34.12
CA SER A 529 -74.30 -73.42 35.06
C SER A 529 -75.42 -73.04 36.05
N GLN A 530 -75.44 -71.80 36.53
CA GLN A 530 -76.51 -71.31 37.40
C GLN A 530 -77.88 -71.34 36.72
N ARG A 531 -77.99 -70.82 35.50
CA ARG A 531 -79.25 -70.83 34.73
C ARG A 531 -79.77 -72.24 34.48
N GLU A 532 -78.88 -73.17 34.11
CA GLU A 532 -79.27 -74.57 33.90
C GLU A 532 -79.82 -75.24 35.17
N ARG A 533 -79.34 -74.83 36.36
CA ARG A 533 -79.83 -75.37 37.63
C ARG A 533 -81.22 -74.85 37.97
N GLU A 534 -81.45 -73.55 37.81
CA GLU A 534 -82.74 -72.90 38.09
C GLU A 534 -83.86 -73.45 37.20
N GLU A 535 -83.59 -73.69 35.92
CA GLU A 535 -84.59 -74.28 35.01
C GLU A 535 -85.01 -75.70 35.45
N LYS A 536 -84.05 -76.53 35.87
CA LYS A 536 -84.33 -77.90 36.35
C LYS A 536 -85.18 -77.89 37.61
N GLU A 537 -84.88 -76.99 38.55
CA GLU A 537 -85.62 -76.86 39.82
C GLU A 537 -87.08 -76.44 39.58
N LYS A 538 -87.30 -75.48 38.67
CA LYS A 538 -88.65 -75.02 38.29
C LYS A 538 -89.52 -76.13 37.71
N ILE A 539 -88.96 -77.01 36.88
CA ILE A 539 -89.70 -78.14 36.30
C ILE A 539 -90.14 -79.14 37.38
N ILE A 540 -89.26 -79.44 38.35
CA ILE A 540 -89.57 -80.36 39.45
C ILE A 540 -90.67 -79.76 40.34
N ASN A 541 -90.55 -78.48 40.70
CA ASN A 541 -91.51 -77.79 41.56
C ASN A 541 -92.93 -77.70 40.97
N ASN A 542 -93.09 -77.77 39.65
CA ASN A 542 -94.41 -77.68 39.01
C ASN A 542 -95.02 -79.03 38.63
N THR A 543 -94.29 -80.14 38.75
CA THR A 543 -94.76 -81.46 38.28
C THR A 543 -95.07 -82.44 39.40
N ASN A 544 -94.38 -82.35 40.54
CA ASN A 544 -94.62 -83.22 41.69
C ASN A 544 -95.15 -82.40 42.85
N MET A 545 -95.98 -82.98 43.71
CA MET A 545 -96.26 -82.38 45.01
C MET A 545 -94.95 -82.23 45.77
N MET A 546 -94.74 -81.08 46.40
CA MET A 546 -93.53 -80.80 47.14
C MET A 546 -93.92 -80.12 48.43
N MET A 547 -93.42 -80.63 49.55
CA MET A 547 -93.52 -79.96 50.83
C MET A 547 -92.18 -80.00 51.55
N GLU A 548 -91.90 -78.90 52.22
CA GLU A 548 -90.76 -78.75 53.12
C GLU A 548 -91.29 -78.80 54.55
N LEU A 549 -90.61 -79.56 55.39
CA LEU A 549 -90.93 -79.69 56.81
C LEU A 549 -89.77 -79.20 57.67
N ASP A 550 -90.11 -78.69 58.85
CA ASP A 550 -89.14 -78.43 59.92
C ASP A 550 -88.72 -79.72 60.64
N ALA A 551 -87.83 -79.57 61.62
CA ALA A 551 -87.32 -80.68 62.41
C ALA A 551 -88.43 -81.42 63.18
N GLU A 552 -89.50 -80.72 63.57
CA GLU A 552 -90.68 -81.26 64.25
C GLU A 552 -91.76 -81.80 63.28
N LEU A 553 -91.46 -81.88 61.98
CA LEU A 553 -92.32 -82.39 60.91
C LEU A 553 -93.59 -81.54 60.66
N ASN A 554 -93.55 -80.26 60.99
CA ASN A 554 -94.56 -79.30 60.58
C ASN A 554 -94.26 -78.76 59.19
N ILE A 555 -95.32 -78.55 58.41
CA ILE A 555 -95.20 -78.13 57.01
C ILE A 555 -94.78 -76.66 56.94
N LEU A 556 -93.54 -76.38 56.53
CA LEU A 556 -92.98 -75.04 56.36
C LEU A 556 -93.47 -74.36 55.09
N ASN A 557 -93.41 -75.11 54.00
CA ASN A 557 -93.79 -74.65 52.68
C ASN A 557 -94.31 -75.82 51.84
N THR A 558 -95.12 -75.50 50.83
CA THR A 558 -95.62 -76.47 49.89
C THR A 558 -95.86 -75.82 48.53
N ASN A 559 -95.81 -76.60 47.47
CA ASN A 559 -96.17 -76.13 46.14
C ASN A 559 -97.67 -76.24 45.84
N GLU A 560 -98.10 -75.58 44.77
CA GLU A 560 -99.51 -75.55 44.33
C GLU A 560 -100.05 -76.95 43.99
N VAL A 561 -99.22 -77.82 43.41
CA VAL A 561 -99.61 -79.20 43.04
C VAL A 561 -100.13 -79.98 44.25
N LEU A 562 -99.51 -79.81 45.41
CA LEU A 562 -99.93 -80.49 46.64
C LEU A 562 -101.28 -79.98 47.14
N THR A 563 -101.51 -78.67 47.08
CA THR A 563 -102.79 -78.07 47.47
C THR A 563 -103.92 -78.48 46.54
N GLU A 564 -103.66 -78.63 45.23
CA GLU A 564 -104.64 -79.14 44.27
C GLU A 564 -105.04 -80.59 44.56
N VAL A 565 -104.06 -81.45 44.86
CA VAL A 565 -104.29 -82.88 45.10
C VAL A 565 -105.00 -83.13 46.44
N LEU A 566 -104.56 -82.47 47.52
CA LEU A 566 -105.13 -82.67 48.86
C LEU A 566 -106.33 -81.74 49.16
N GLY A 567 -106.59 -80.75 48.29
CA GLY A 567 -107.75 -79.86 48.36
C GLY A 567 -107.78 -78.92 49.56
N TYR A 568 -106.65 -78.71 50.23
CA TYR A 568 -106.49 -77.77 51.34
C TYR A 568 -105.85 -76.47 50.85
N GLU A 569 -106.22 -75.35 51.45
CA GLU A 569 -105.54 -74.07 51.23
C GLU A 569 -104.19 -74.03 51.96
N ILE A 570 -103.18 -73.32 51.43
CA ILE A 570 -101.83 -73.24 52.03
C ILE A 570 -101.90 -72.83 53.51
N ALA A 571 -102.80 -71.91 53.85
CA ALA A 571 -103.00 -71.43 55.22
C ALA A 571 -103.54 -72.49 56.20
N GLU A 572 -104.21 -73.54 55.69
CA GLU A 572 -104.77 -74.63 56.50
C GLU A 572 -103.73 -75.71 56.82
N ILE A 573 -102.76 -75.90 55.91
CA ILE A 573 -101.72 -76.94 56.02
C ILE A 573 -100.45 -76.41 56.69
N ARG A 574 -100.07 -75.16 56.41
CA ARG A 574 -98.81 -74.59 56.88
C ARG A 574 -98.74 -74.52 58.41
N GLY A 575 -97.63 -74.96 58.98
CA GLY A 575 -97.40 -75.01 60.42
C GLY A 575 -98.16 -76.12 61.15
N LYS A 576 -98.86 -77.00 60.42
CA LYS A 576 -99.46 -78.21 60.98
C LYS A 576 -98.51 -79.39 60.83
N ALA A 577 -98.52 -80.29 61.80
CA ALA A 577 -97.77 -81.54 61.75
C ALA A 577 -98.28 -82.43 60.61
N LEU A 578 -97.37 -82.89 59.74
CA LEU A 578 -97.71 -83.74 58.59
C LEU A 578 -98.49 -84.99 59.03
N GLU A 579 -98.18 -85.56 60.20
CA GLU A 579 -98.85 -86.75 60.74
C GLU A 579 -100.38 -86.59 60.79
N SER A 580 -100.88 -85.38 61.05
CA SER A 580 -102.33 -85.11 61.15
C SER A 580 -103.09 -85.34 59.83
N PHE A 581 -102.38 -85.27 58.70
CA PHE A 581 -102.92 -85.51 57.37
C PHE A 581 -102.65 -86.92 56.85
N VAL A 582 -101.95 -87.77 57.61
CA VAL A 582 -101.59 -89.13 57.18
C VAL A 582 -102.47 -90.16 57.89
N ALA A 583 -103.33 -90.83 57.14
CA ALA A 583 -104.17 -91.93 57.63
C ALA A 583 -103.37 -93.24 57.83
N SER A 584 -102.31 -93.46 57.04
CA SER A 584 -101.42 -94.62 57.16
C SER A 584 -100.29 -94.38 58.17
N LYS A 585 -100.62 -94.41 59.47
CA LYS A 585 -99.66 -94.11 60.55
C LYS A 585 -98.43 -95.03 60.60
N ASN A 586 -98.58 -96.29 60.22
CA ASN A 586 -97.49 -97.27 60.30
C ASN A 586 -96.40 -97.01 59.23
N GLU A 587 -96.83 -96.65 58.02
CA GLU A 587 -95.97 -96.23 56.91
C GLU A 587 -95.30 -94.89 57.19
N PHE A 588 -96.01 -93.96 57.85
CA PHE A 588 -95.44 -92.69 58.28
C PHE A 588 -94.28 -92.88 59.25
N GLN A 589 -94.44 -93.71 60.28
CA GLN A 589 -93.38 -93.97 61.25
C GLN A 589 -92.13 -94.58 60.59
N LYS A 590 -92.32 -95.54 59.67
CA LYS A 590 -91.19 -96.12 58.91
C LYS A 590 -90.43 -95.08 58.09
N ALA A 591 -91.13 -94.10 57.53
CA ALA A 591 -90.48 -93.01 56.81
C ALA A 591 -89.64 -92.14 57.73
N MET A 592 -90.15 -91.83 58.93
CA MET A 592 -89.41 -91.05 59.94
C MET A 592 -88.16 -91.79 60.42
N ASP A 593 -88.28 -93.07 60.79
CA ASP A 593 -87.16 -93.87 61.27
C ASP A 593 -86.03 -93.96 60.23
N LEU A 594 -86.38 -94.03 58.93
CA LEU A 594 -85.41 -94.07 57.84
C LEU A 594 -84.73 -92.71 57.62
N MET A 595 -85.48 -91.61 57.70
CA MET A 595 -84.93 -90.27 57.50
C MET A 595 -84.10 -89.78 58.69
N GLU A 596 -84.39 -90.24 59.91
CA GLU A 596 -83.59 -89.92 61.10
C GLU A 596 -82.15 -90.44 60.97
N VAL A 597 -81.97 -91.62 60.35
CA VAL A 597 -80.64 -92.18 60.05
C VAL A 597 -80.06 -91.69 58.71
N GLY A 598 -80.63 -90.63 58.12
CA GLY A 598 -80.13 -89.97 56.90
C GLY A 598 -80.40 -90.74 55.60
N ARG A 599 -81.29 -91.74 55.60
CA ARG A 599 -81.70 -92.46 54.39
C ARG A 599 -82.98 -91.83 53.82
N THR A 600 -83.11 -91.86 52.50
CA THR A 600 -84.36 -91.45 51.87
C THR A 600 -85.42 -92.54 52.00
N TYR A 601 -86.66 -92.12 52.18
CA TYR A 601 -87.82 -92.99 52.14
C TYR A 601 -88.48 -92.90 50.76
N SER A 602 -89.02 -94.01 50.27
CA SER A 602 -90.01 -93.98 49.18
C SER A 602 -91.09 -95.02 49.42
N GLY A 603 -92.35 -94.61 49.36
CA GLY A 603 -93.49 -95.50 49.59
C GLY A 603 -94.82 -94.80 49.34
N VAL A 604 -95.91 -95.51 49.56
CA VAL A 604 -97.26 -94.97 49.32
C VAL A 604 -97.91 -94.65 50.65
N PHE A 605 -98.29 -93.39 50.83
CA PHE A 605 -99.08 -92.93 51.96
C PHE A 605 -100.55 -92.84 51.57
N LYS A 606 -101.40 -93.10 52.56
CA LYS A 606 -102.80 -92.72 52.55
C LYS A 606 -102.91 -91.39 53.27
N MET A 607 -103.11 -90.31 52.53
CA MET A 607 -103.33 -88.98 53.10
C MET A 607 -104.82 -88.68 53.17
N MET A 608 -105.26 -87.87 54.13
CA MET A 608 -106.61 -87.34 54.16
C MET A 608 -106.63 -86.01 53.40
N ASN A 609 -107.63 -85.83 52.55
CA ASN A 609 -107.93 -84.54 51.92
C ASN A 609 -108.87 -83.69 52.78
N SER A 610 -109.08 -82.43 52.38
CA SER A 610 -109.97 -81.49 53.10
C SER A 610 -111.42 -81.94 53.25
N LYS A 611 -111.88 -82.91 52.44
CA LYS A 611 -113.21 -83.53 52.51
C LYS A 611 -113.23 -84.82 53.35
N ASN A 612 -112.15 -85.09 54.08
CA ASN A 612 -111.97 -86.27 54.94
C ASN A 612 -111.97 -87.61 54.18
N GLN A 613 -111.63 -87.60 52.89
CA GLN A 613 -111.46 -88.78 52.05
C GLN A 613 -109.98 -89.15 51.94
N THR A 614 -109.69 -90.44 51.76
CA THR A 614 -108.32 -90.92 51.64
C THR A 614 -107.80 -90.82 50.20
N VAL A 615 -106.70 -90.09 50.01
CA VAL A 615 -105.94 -89.92 48.76
C VAL A 615 -104.66 -90.75 48.85
N LEU A 616 -104.35 -91.52 47.81
CA LEU A 616 -103.12 -92.31 47.76
C LEU A 616 -102.01 -91.49 47.12
N VAL A 617 -100.92 -91.25 47.85
CA VAL A 617 -99.80 -90.47 47.37
C VAL A 617 -98.54 -91.30 47.47
N LYS A 618 -97.82 -91.46 46.35
CA LYS A 618 -96.45 -91.99 46.40
C LYS A 618 -95.54 -90.87 46.85
N ILE A 619 -94.93 -91.02 48.01
CA ILE A 619 -94.02 -90.05 48.59
C ILE A 619 -92.60 -90.58 48.53
N SER A 620 -91.68 -89.72 48.11
CA SER A 620 -90.24 -89.87 48.30
C SER A 620 -89.76 -88.73 49.18
N ALA A 621 -89.16 -89.06 50.31
CA ALA A 621 -88.80 -88.09 51.33
C ALA A 621 -87.32 -88.23 51.72
N GLY A 622 -86.68 -87.14 52.07
CA GLY A 622 -85.28 -87.11 52.47
C GLY A 622 -85.00 -85.98 53.44
N LYS A 623 -83.96 -86.18 54.24
CA LYS A 623 -83.41 -85.18 55.14
C LYS A 623 -82.42 -84.30 54.37
N SER A 624 -82.60 -82.99 54.44
CA SER A 624 -81.71 -81.96 53.91
C SER A 624 -81.22 -81.08 55.06
N TYR A 625 -80.02 -80.51 54.95
CA TYR A 625 -79.46 -79.62 55.96
C TYR A 625 -79.47 -78.19 55.42
N ASP A 626 -80.03 -77.25 56.17
CA ASP A 626 -79.91 -75.83 55.86
C ASP A 626 -78.62 -75.26 56.49
N PRO A 627 -77.59 -74.92 55.69
CA PRO A 627 -76.31 -74.44 56.21
C PRO A 627 -76.43 -73.09 56.92
N MET A 628 -77.51 -72.34 56.68
CA MET A 628 -77.70 -70.97 57.14
C MET A 628 -78.48 -70.91 58.47
N MET A 629 -79.34 -71.90 58.74
CA MET A 629 -80.11 -72.03 59.99
C MET A 629 -79.55 -73.08 60.97
N SER A 630 -78.60 -73.93 60.54
CA SER A 630 -78.08 -75.06 61.33
C SER A 630 -79.16 -76.01 61.85
N GLU A 631 -80.23 -76.18 61.08
CA GLU A 631 -81.34 -77.06 61.41
C GLU A 631 -81.57 -78.05 60.27
N ASP A 632 -82.04 -79.24 60.67
CA ASP A 632 -82.45 -80.28 59.74
C ASP A 632 -83.81 -79.94 59.16
N LYS A 633 -83.93 -80.03 57.83
CA LYS A 633 -85.18 -79.91 57.10
C LYS A 633 -85.52 -81.23 56.44
N TYR A 634 -86.79 -81.48 56.24
CA TYR A 634 -87.21 -82.65 55.48
C TYR A 634 -87.93 -82.23 54.21
N LEU A 635 -87.52 -82.84 53.11
CA LEU A 635 -88.07 -82.57 51.79
C LEU A 635 -88.87 -83.77 51.34
N PHE A 636 -90.13 -83.52 51.01
CA PHE A 636 -91.07 -84.54 50.59
C PHE A 636 -91.54 -84.24 49.17
N PHE A 637 -91.34 -85.20 48.28
CA PHE A 637 -91.88 -85.19 46.93
C PHE A 637 -92.99 -86.24 46.83
N GLY A 638 -94.18 -85.82 46.44
CA GLY A 638 -95.34 -86.66 46.25
C GLY A 638 -95.80 -86.72 44.80
N SER A 639 -96.37 -87.85 44.39
CA SER A 639 -97.19 -87.95 43.17
C SER A 639 -98.52 -88.61 43.51
N ASP A 640 -99.62 -88.05 43.01
CA ASP A 640 -100.96 -88.58 43.26
C ASP A 640 -101.15 -89.91 42.50
N LEU A 641 -101.58 -90.94 43.22
CA LEU A 641 -101.87 -92.27 42.69
C LEU A 641 -103.37 -92.57 42.63
N THR A 642 -104.23 -91.62 43.02
CA THR A 642 -105.68 -91.86 43.20
C THR A 642 -106.38 -92.28 41.91
N ASN A 643 -105.88 -91.82 40.74
CA ASN A 643 -106.38 -92.24 39.43
C ASN A 643 -105.68 -93.49 38.86
N LEU A 644 -104.59 -93.97 39.47
CA LEU A 644 -103.83 -95.15 39.00
C LEU A 644 -104.36 -96.48 39.55
N THR A 645 -105.17 -96.46 40.62
CA THR A 645 -105.84 -97.66 41.17
C THR A 645 -107.22 -97.93 40.58
N ALA A 646 -107.69 -97.12 39.62
CA ALA A 646 -108.94 -97.36 38.90
C ALA A 646 -108.74 -98.20 37.61
N GLU A 647 -107.50 -98.46 37.21
CA GLU A 647 -107.14 -99.35 36.09
C GLU A 647 -106.01 -100.32 36.50
N ALA A 648 -106.31 -101.20 37.47
CA ALA A 648 -105.64 -102.49 37.68
C ALA A 648 -106.56 -103.48 38.38
#